data_AF-A0A6P5NNG9-F1
#
_entry.id   AF-A0A6P5NNG9-F1
#
_cell.length_a   1.000
_cell.length_b   1.000
_cell.length_c   1.000
_cell.angle_alpha   90.00
_cell.angle_beta   90.00
_cell.angle_gamma   90.00
#
_symmetry.space_group_name_H-M   'P 1'
#
loop_
_entity.id
_entity.type
_entity.pdbx_description
1 polymer ?
#
loop_
_entity_poly.entity_id
_entity_poly.type
_entity_poly.pdbx_seq_one_letter_code
_entity_poly.pdbx_strand_id
1 'polypeptide(L)'
;MDRENHGSTSENADSISIAPLRISPKSPRSTSKSPKSPKSPKSPKSPNSPRSPRVQIKSSLSPKNNRQSHSPRDGRPKKGGAGGKGTWGGLLDTDDNGTLDPNDPNYDSTEEYERSNEKKKSTTPPDLVDYKKKATVIVEEYFATDDVVATIDELRELGKPQYGYYFVKKLVSMSMDRHDKEKEMAAILLSALYADTFHPSQVYKGFSKLVESADDLIVDIPDTVDVLALFLARAVVDDILPPAFLKKQMDYLPKDSKGVEVLKKAEKSYLAAPLHSEIIERRWGGSKNMTVDDVKSRINNFLKEYVVSSDKKEAFRCIKDLKVPFFHHEIVKRALIMAMERRQAEAPLLDLLKEAAEEGFINSSQISKGFSRLIDTVDDLSLDIPNAREILQQLISKAASEGWLCVSSLKSLSVEPERNSITDSAAARSFKIKSESIIQEYFLSGDILEVNSCIEQENKNNSAELNAIFVKKLITLAMDRKNREKEMASVLLSSLCFPADDVVNGFVMLIESADDTALDNPVVVEDLAMFLARAVVDEVLAPQNLEEIGSQCLSPDSIGSKVLRMAKSSLKATLSGERILRCWGGGGSSRTGWAVEDVKDKIGKLLEEYESGGDIREACRCIKELGMPFFHHEVVKKSLVTIMEKKNERLWGLLKECFESGLITFNQMMKGFGRVAESLDDLALDVPDARTQFAKYVERAKNKGWLDNSFCFGKQEHENGTC
;
A
#
# COMPACT_ATOMS: atom_id res chain seq x y z
N MET A 1 -56.08 8.35 42.70
CA MET A 1 -55.80 9.55 43.49
C MET A 1 -54.71 10.35 42.80
N ASP A 2 -54.96 11.33 41.93
CA ASP A 2 -56.16 11.77 41.16
C ASP A 2 -55.65 12.45 39.85
N ARG A 3 -56.37 12.50 38.69
CA ARG A 3 -57.62 13.23 38.37
C ARG A 3 -57.44 14.75 38.62
N GLU A 4 -57.81 15.73 37.78
CA GLU A 4 -58.66 15.93 36.57
C GLU A 4 -58.11 17.19 35.79
N ASN A 5 -58.49 17.68 34.59
CA ASN A 5 -59.26 17.33 33.37
C ASN A 5 -58.97 18.47 32.30
N HIS A 6 -59.49 18.61 31.06
CA HIS A 6 -60.41 17.88 30.15
C HIS A 6 -60.20 18.35 28.67
N GLY A 7 -60.74 17.62 27.69
CA GLY A 7 -61.25 18.18 26.41
C GLY A 7 -60.27 18.42 25.24
N SER A 8 -60.70 18.48 23.97
CA SER A 8 -62.07 18.32 23.38
C SER A 8 -62.05 17.93 21.89
N THR A 9 -63.12 17.24 21.42
CA THR A 9 -63.79 17.31 20.08
C THR A 9 -62.95 17.34 18.78
N SER A 10 -62.97 16.30 17.92
CA SER A 10 -63.97 15.97 16.85
C SER A 10 -63.72 16.72 15.52
N GLU A 11 -64.08 16.26 14.31
CA GLU A 11 -64.76 15.08 13.74
C GLU A 11 -63.91 14.55 12.51
N ASN A 12 -63.96 13.29 12.04
CA ASN A 12 -64.97 12.62 11.18
C ASN A 12 -65.45 13.45 9.97
N ALA A 13 -65.71 12.93 8.75
CA ALA A 13 -65.44 11.65 8.07
C ALA A 13 -65.35 11.97 6.54
N ASP A 14 -65.12 11.09 5.55
CA ASP A 14 -65.74 9.79 5.23
C ASP A 14 -64.79 8.86 4.45
N SER A 15 -64.79 7.52 4.59
CA SER A 15 -65.87 6.51 4.37
C SER A 15 -66.24 6.41 2.88
N ILE A 16 -66.28 5.27 2.17
CA ILE A 16 -66.79 3.89 2.40
C ILE A 16 -66.46 3.10 1.09
N SER A 17 -66.38 1.76 0.93
CA SER A 17 -66.16 0.57 1.78
C SER A 17 -66.07 -0.67 0.84
N ILE A 18 -66.16 -1.88 1.41
CA ILE A 18 -66.59 -3.18 0.80
C ILE A 18 -65.45 -4.14 0.39
N ALA A 19 -65.54 -5.34 0.97
CA ALA A 19 -64.83 -6.59 0.65
C ALA A 19 -65.91 -7.71 0.61
N PRO A 20 -65.63 -9.03 0.71
CA PRO A 20 -64.43 -9.83 0.42
C PRO A 20 -64.78 -11.03 -0.54
N LEU A 21 -64.05 -12.16 -0.45
CA LEU A 21 -64.37 -13.51 -1.01
C LEU A 21 -64.04 -13.70 -2.52
N ARG A 22 -63.63 -14.88 -3.04
CA ARG A 22 -63.32 -16.20 -2.42
C ARG A 22 -62.49 -17.15 -3.33
N ILE A 23 -62.04 -18.25 -2.72
CA ILE A 23 -61.73 -19.59 -3.30
C ILE A 23 -60.37 -19.79 -4.00
N SER A 24 -59.85 -21.02 -3.83
CA SER A 24 -58.52 -21.49 -4.23
C SER A 24 -58.62 -22.64 -5.27
N PRO A 25 -57.86 -23.75 -5.20
CA PRO A 25 -56.64 -23.93 -5.98
C PRO A 25 -56.67 -25.14 -6.94
N LYS A 26 -55.69 -25.22 -7.86
CA LYS A 26 -55.34 -26.49 -8.56
C LYS A 26 -53.82 -26.66 -8.73
N SER A 27 -53.35 -27.88 -8.49
CA SER A 27 -52.05 -28.43 -8.92
C SER A 27 -52.25 -29.89 -9.35
N PRO A 28 -51.38 -30.46 -10.19
CA PRO A 28 -50.36 -31.41 -9.72
C PRO A 28 -48.99 -31.21 -10.42
N ARG A 29 -47.81 -31.68 -9.99
CA ARG A 29 -47.32 -32.65 -8.98
C ARG A 29 -47.23 -34.14 -9.39
N SER A 30 -46.05 -34.56 -9.89
CA SER A 30 -45.36 -35.86 -9.64
C SER A 30 -44.02 -35.90 -10.41
N THR A 31 -42.94 -36.61 -10.07
CA THR A 31 -42.35 -37.18 -8.82
C THR A 31 -40.84 -37.43 -9.14
N SER A 32 -39.85 -37.43 -8.24
CA SER A 32 -39.69 -38.43 -7.16
C SER A 32 -38.40 -38.22 -6.31
N LYS A 33 -38.37 -38.86 -5.13
CA LYS A 33 -37.20 -39.34 -4.34
C LYS A 33 -36.11 -38.34 -3.88
N SER A 34 -36.04 -38.15 -2.56
CA SER A 34 -34.90 -37.57 -1.81
C SER A 34 -34.02 -38.67 -1.16
N PRO A 35 -32.69 -38.49 -1.04
CA PRO A 35 -31.86 -39.07 0.01
C PRO A 35 -31.63 -38.04 1.13
N LYS A 36 -32.18 -38.22 2.34
CA LYS A 36 -31.56 -38.94 3.47
C LYS A 36 -30.11 -38.52 3.76
N SER A 37 -29.93 -37.78 4.86
CA SER A 37 -28.64 -37.40 5.42
C SER A 37 -27.86 -38.61 5.98
N PRO A 38 -26.52 -38.67 5.79
CA PRO A 38 -25.67 -39.62 6.49
C PRO A 38 -25.53 -39.25 7.97
N LYS A 39 -25.48 -40.25 8.84
CA LYS A 39 -25.11 -40.08 10.26
C LYS A 39 -23.59 -40.17 10.42
N SER A 40 -23.06 -39.53 11.46
CA SER A 40 -21.65 -39.62 11.84
C SER A 40 -21.23 -41.07 12.15
N PRO A 41 -20.13 -41.58 11.55
CA PRO A 41 -19.47 -42.80 12.01
C PRO A 41 -18.79 -42.57 13.37
N LYS A 42 -18.77 -43.60 14.22
CA LYS A 42 -18.07 -43.57 15.51
C LYS A 42 -16.60 -43.93 15.33
N SER A 43 -15.76 -43.46 16.24
CA SER A 43 -14.34 -43.84 16.32
C SER A 43 -14.15 -45.35 16.55
N PRO A 44 -13.25 -46.01 15.78
CA PRO A 44 -12.73 -47.32 16.15
C PRO A 44 -11.65 -47.18 17.24
N LYS A 45 -11.49 -48.23 18.05
CA LYS A 45 -10.56 -48.28 19.19
C LYS A 45 -9.15 -48.70 18.75
N SER A 46 -8.15 -48.32 19.54
CA SER A 46 -6.77 -48.80 19.42
C SER A 46 -6.64 -50.30 19.79
N PRO A 47 -5.71 -51.04 19.14
CA PRO A 47 -5.23 -52.33 19.61
C PRO A 47 -3.85 -52.22 20.29
N ASN A 48 -3.80 -52.79 21.49
CA ASN A 48 -2.68 -53.04 22.40
C ASN A 48 -1.24 -53.16 21.84
N SER A 49 -0.28 -52.67 22.63
CA SER A 49 1.14 -53.01 22.54
C SER A 49 1.48 -54.35 23.22
N PRO A 50 2.64 -54.97 22.90
CA PRO A 50 3.24 -56.01 23.72
C PRO A 50 4.49 -55.51 24.49
N ARG A 51 4.27 -55.26 25.79
CA ARG A 51 5.12 -55.69 26.94
C ARG A 51 6.64 -55.39 26.96
N SER A 52 7.05 -54.61 27.96
CA SER A 52 8.44 -54.39 28.42
C SER A 52 9.08 -55.65 29.07
N PRO A 53 10.34 -55.54 29.51
CA PRO A 53 10.55 -55.61 30.97
C PRO A 53 11.42 -54.48 31.56
N ARG A 54 11.18 -54.19 32.85
CA ARG A 54 11.96 -53.27 33.71
C ARG A 54 13.28 -53.88 34.18
N VAL A 55 14.25 -53.01 34.50
CA VAL A 55 15.18 -53.19 35.65
C VAL A 55 15.13 -51.91 36.50
N GLN A 56 15.52 -51.97 37.79
CA GLN A 56 15.25 -50.93 38.79
C GLN A 56 16.51 -50.29 39.41
N ILE A 57 16.45 -48.96 39.55
CA ILE A 57 16.77 -48.16 40.76
C ILE A 57 17.98 -48.60 41.63
N LYS A 58 19.00 -47.71 41.75
CA LYS A 58 19.52 -47.22 43.06
C LYS A 58 20.59 -46.10 42.96
N SER A 59 20.51 -45.13 43.89
CA SER A 59 21.56 -44.36 44.61
C SER A 59 22.96 -44.10 43.99
N SER A 60 23.66 -42.97 44.20
CA SER A 60 23.39 -41.71 44.95
C SER A 60 24.64 -40.79 44.94
N LEU A 61 24.46 -39.51 45.30
CA LEU A 61 25.50 -38.57 45.83
C LEU A 61 26.62 -38.09 44.88
N SER A 62 27.04 -36.84 45.14
CA SER A 62 28.21 -36.11 44.61
C SER A 62 29.12 -35.70 45.80
N PRO A 63 30.25 -34.95 45.69
CA PRO A 63 30.88 -34.30 44.52
C PRO A 63 32.44 -34.33 44.46
N LYS A 64 33.02 -33.53 43.54
CA LYS A 64 34.34 -32.82 43.54
C LYS A 64 35.66 -33.46 43.04
N ASN A 65 36.24 -32.75 42.07
CA ASN A 65 37.66 -32.36 41.87
C ASN A 65 38.74 -33.36 41.37
N ASN A 66 39.28 -33.13 40.15
CA ASN A 66 40.54 -32.34 40.02
C ASN A 66 40.93 -31.87 38.57
N ARG A 67 41.20 -30.56 38.45
CA ARG A 67 42.33 -29.88 37.75
C ARG A 67 42.69 -30.06 36.25
N GLN A 68 42.56 -28.93 35.52
CA GLN A 68 43.61 -28.17 34.76
C GLN A 68 44.20 -28.76 33.44
N SER A 69 44.71 -28.00 32.45
CA SER A 69 45.01 -26.53 32.35
C SER A 69 45.09 -25.96 30.91
N HIS A 70 44.55 -24.74 30.73
CA HIS A 70 45.03 -23.58 29.93
C HIS A 70 45.33 -23.60 28.40
N SER A 71 45.19 -22.39 27.83
CA SER A 71 45.30 -21.92 26.42
C SER A 71 46.68 -21.22 26.18
N PRO A 72 47.02 -20.37 25.14
CA PRO A 72 46.18 -19.47 24.30
C PRO A 72 46.62 -19.05 22.83
N ARG A 73 45.72 -18.27 22.18
CA ARG A 73 45.92 -17.06 21.31
C ARG A 73 46.27 -17.09 19.78
N ASP A 74 45.33 -16.49 19.01
CA ASP A 74 45.44 -15.40 18.00
C ASP A 74 46.62 -15.22 17.02
N GLY A 75 46.30 -15.00 15.73
CA GLY A 75 47.20 -14.36 14.75
C GLY A 75 46.57 -14.09 13.36
N ARG A 76 46.54 -12.84 12.88
CA ARG A 76 46.04 -12.47 11.52
C ARG A 76 47.13 -12.60 10.45
N PRO A 77 46.81 -13.03 9.20
CA PRO A 77 47.69 -12.83 8.04
C PRO A 77 47.95 -11.35 7.76
N LYS A 78 49.15 -11.02 7.24
CA LYS A 78 49.64 -9.64 7.05
C LYS A 78 49.92 -9.36 5.57
N LYS A 79 49.66 -8.11 5.13
CA LYS A 79 49.77 -7.68 3.73
C LYS A 79 51.22 -7.31 3.38
N GLY A 80 51.75 -7.84 2.26
CA GLY A 80 52.96 -7.34 1.59
C GLY A 80 54.10 -8.36 1.41
N GLY A 81 54.47 -8.63 0.16
CA GLY A 81 55.58 -9.48 -0.27
C GLY A 81 55.38 -9.88 -1.74
N ALA A 82 56.39 -9.73 -2.60
CA ALA A 82 56.18 -9.78 -4.06
C ALA A 82 57.26 -10.59 -4.81
N GLY A 83 56.87 -11.20 -5.94
CA GLY A 83 57.76 -11.38 -7.09
C GLY A 83 58.35 -12.77 -7.37
N GLY A 84 57.66 -13.57 -8.17
CA GLY A 84 58.11 -13.79 -9.56
C GLY A 84 58.78 -15.11 -9.98
N LYS A 85 58.26 -15.63 -11.10
CA LYS A 85 58.88 -16.52 -12.13
C LYS A 85 59.13 -18.00 -11.78
N GLY A 86 58.59 -18.88 -12.64
CA GLY A 86 58.83 -20.32 -12.60
C GLY A 86 58.00 -21.13 -13.62
N THR A 87 57.93 -20.69 -14.88
CA THR A 87 57.05 -21.31 -15.90
C THR A 87 57.86 -21.97 -17.02
N TRP A 88 57.58 -23.25 -17.28
CA TRP A 88 57.77 -23.94 -18.56
C TRP A 88 56.62 -24.94 -18.75
N GLY A 89 56.06 -25.03 -19.96
CA GLY A 89 55.23 -26.18 -20.36
C GLY A 89 56.12 -27.34 -20.85
N GLY A 90 55.60 -28.49 -21.27
CA GLY A 90 54.20 -28.92 -21.45
C GLY A 90 54.17 -30.15 -22.36
N LEU A 91 52.98 -30.58 -22.80
CA LEU A 91 52.74 -31.64 -23.80
C LEU A 91 53.23 -33.06 -23.45
N LEU A 92 52.28 -33.92 -23.06
CA LEU A 92 52.08 -35.23 -23.70
C LEU A 92 50.71 -35.79 -23.29
N ASP A 93 49.81 -35.96 -24.25
CA ASP A 93 48.59 -36.73 -24.03
C ASP A 93 48.95 -38.21 -23.86
N THR A 94 48.26 -38.90 -22.94
CA THR A 94 48.24 -40.35 -22.88
C THR A 94 46.77 -40.76 -22.76
N ASP A 95 46.19 -41.24 -23.86
CA ASP A 95 44.79 -41.66 -23.93
C ASP A 95 44.55 -42.96 -23.13
N ASP A 96 44.50 -42.85 -21.80
CA ASP A 96 44.16 -43.96 -20.92
C ASP A 96 42.65 -44.23 -20.94
N ASN A 97 42.18 -44.80 -22.05
CA ASN A 97 40.81 -45.24 -22.24
C ASN A 97 40.53 -46.55 -21.48
N GLY A 98 40.75 -46.54 -20.16
CA GLY A 98 40.48 -47.63 -19.25
C GLY A 98 38.99 -47.98 -19.21
N THR A 99 38.64 -49.11 -19.82
CA THR A 99 37.36 -49.79 -19.62
C THR A 99 37.33 -50.44 -18.25
N LEU A 100 36.39 -50.05 -17.41
CA LEU A 100 36.19 -50.65 -16.08
C LEU A 100 35.77 -52.13 -16.22
N ASP A 101 36.39 -53.02 -15.44
CA ASP A 101 36.00 -54.43 -15.34
C ASP A 101 34.94 -54.60 -14.24
N PRO A 102 33.71 -55.07 -14.53
CA PRO A 102 32.68 -55.35 -13.53
C PRO A 102 33.03 -56.45 -12.50
N ASN A 103 34.19 -57.11 -12.63
CA ASN A 103 34.68 -58.13 -11.71
C ASN A 103 35.79 -57.63 -10.76
N ASP A 104 36.15 -56.33 -10.79
CA ASP A 104 37.11 -55.76 -9.85
C ASP A 104 36.55 -55.78 -8.40
N PRO A 105 37.29 -56.27 -7.39
CA PRO A 105 36.87 -56.24 -5.98
C PRO A 105 36.57 -54.84 -5.40
N ASN A 106 36.97 -53.77 -6.09
CA ASN A 106 36.72 -52.37 -5.73
C ASN A 106 35.76 -51.67 -6.73
N TYR A 107 35.00 -52.41 -7.52
CA TYR A 107 34.00 -51.87 -8.44
C TYR A 107 32.82 -51.21 -7.70
N ASP A 108 32.60 -49.90 -7.92
CA ASP A 108 31.43 -49.18 -7.43
C ASP A 108 30.47 -48.83 -8.58
N SER A 109 29.25 -49.36 -8.50
CA SER A 109 28.15 -49.09 -9.45
C SER A 109 27.73 -47.62 -9.57
N THR A 110 28.10 -46.77 -8.60
CA THR A 110 27.84 -45.32 -8.66
C THR A 110 28.75 -44.60 -9.66
N GLU A 111 29.98 -45.06 -9.87
CA GLU A 111 30.88 -44.46 -10.86
C GLU A 111 30.35 -44.62 -12.29
N GLU A 112 29.67 -45.73 -12.60
CA GLU A 112 29.04 -45.91 -13.92
C GLU A 112 27.89 -44.90 -14.13
N TYR A 113 27.13 -44.59 -13.07
CA TYR A 113 26.11 -43.55 -13.08
C TYR A 113 26.70 -42.14 -13.25
N GLU A 114 27.75 -41.79 -12.48
CA GLU A 114 28.51 -40.55 -12.61
C GLU A 114 29.03 -40.37 -14.04
N ARG A 115 29.75 -41.37 -14.58
CA ARG A 115 30.36 -41.33 -15.91
C ARG A 115 29.31 -41.29 -17.04
N SER A 116 28.08 -41.78 -16.79
CA SER A 116 26.94 -41.62 -17.71
C SER A 116 26.38 -40.18 -17.73
N ASN A 117 26.44 -39.47 -16.60
CA ASN A 117 26.06 -38.06 -16.50
C ASN A 117 27.18 -37.14 -17.02
N GLU A 118 28.44 -37.49 -16.83
CA GLU A 118 29.57 -36.75 -17.42
C GLU A 118 29.57 -36.83 -18.96
N LYS A 119 29.28 -38.00 -19.53
CA LYS A 119 29.12 -38.15 -20.99
C LYS A 119 27.94 -37.36 -21.58
N LYS A 120 27.06 -36.78 -20.75
CA LYS A 120 26.01 -35.81 -21.14
C LYS A 120 26.42 -34.33 -20.97
N LYS A 121 27.61 -34.02 -20.43
CA LYS A 121 28.12 -32.64 -20.28
C LYS A 121 28.82 -32.10 -21.53
N SER A 122 28.87 -32.84 -22.64
CA SER A 122 29.44 -32.34 -23.90
C SER A 122 28.61 -31.18 -24.49
N THR A 123 29.30 -30.08 -24.78
CA THR A 123 28.81 -28.98 -25.64
C THR A 123 27.57 -28.23 -25.13
N THR A 124 27.54 -27.83 -23.86
CA THR A 124 26.75 -26.62 -23.48
C THR A 124 27.42 -25.38 -24.09
N PRO A 125 26.74 -24.52 -24.85
CA PRO A 125 27.36 -23.33 -25.43
C PRO A 125 27.93 -22.39 -24.34
N PRO A 126 29.16 -21.85 -24.47
CA PRO A 126 29.73 -20.90 -23.52
C PRO A 126 28.81 -19.69 -23.28
N ASP A 127 28.20 -19.19 -24.37
CA ASP A 127 27.19 -18.12 -24.38
C ASP A 127 26.03 -18.35 -23.40
N LEU A 128 25.59 -19.61 -23.24
CA LEU A 128 24.54 -19.98 -22.28
C LEU A 128 25.08 -20.05 -20.85
N VAL A 129 26.34 -20.43 -20.64
CA VAL A 129 26.96 -20.47 -19.29
C VAL A 129 27.10 -19.07 -18.73
N ASP A 130 27.52 -18.10 -19.54
CA ASP A 130 27.67 -16.72 -19.09
C ASP A 130 26.32 -15.98 -18.99
N TYR A 131 25.35 -16.30 -19.87
CA TYR A 131 23.96 -15.86 -19.68
C TYR A 131 23.39 -16.35 -18.34
N LYS A 132 23.59 -17.62 -17.97
CA LYS A 132 23.11 -18.17 -16.68
C LYS A 132 23.65 -17.41 -15.47
N LYS A 133 24.93 -17.02 -15.49
CA LYS A 133 25.56 -16.22 -14.42
C LYS A 133 24.91 -14.85 -14.32
N LYS A 134 24.88 -14.09 -15.42
CA LYS A 134 24.30 -12.73 -15.46
C LYS A 134 22.82 -12.72 -15.08
N ALA A 135 22.03 -13.64 -15.64
CA ALA A 135 20.62 -13.83 -15.30
C ALA A 135 20.38 -14.17 -13.81
N THR A 136 21.36 -14.77 -13.11
CA THR A 136 21.24 -14.99 -11.66
C THR A 136 21.47 -13.70 -10.88
N VAL A 137 22.48 -12.90 -11.25
CA VAL A 137 22.76 -11.60 -10.62
C VAL A 137 21.57 -10.65 -10.77
N ILE A 138 21.01 -10.52 -11.99
CA ILE A 138 19.85 -9.66 -12.27
C ILE A 138 18.63 -10.06 -11.42
N VAL A 139 18.39 -11.36 -11.21
CA VAL A 139 17.30 -11.83 -10.34
C VAL A 139 17.56 -11.48 -8.86
N GLU A 140 18.81 -11.53 -8.39
CA GLU A 140 19.17 -11.15 -7.03
C GLU A 140 19.08 -9.63 -6.79
N GLU A 141 19.51 -8.84 -7.77
CA GLU A 141 19.41 -7.38 -7.76
C GLU A 141 17.95 -6.91 -7.83
N TYR A 142 17.13 -7.47 -8.73
CA TYR A 142 15.70 -7.19 -8.78
C TYR A 142 14.99 -7.47 -7.44
N PHE A 143 15.29 -8.61 -6.79
CA PHE A 143 14.71 -8.91 -5.48
C PHE A 143 15.17 -7.95 -4.36
N ALA A 144 16.28 -7.24 -4.53
CA ALA A 144 16.74 -6.19 -3.63
C ALA A 144 16.14 -4.80 -3.93
N THR A 145 15.92 -4.46 -5.21
CA THR A 145 15.50 -3.12 -5.64
C THR A 145 14.00 -2.94 -5.89
N ASP A 146 13.29 -3.99 -6.33
CA ASP A 146 11.95 -3.93 -6.96
C ASP A 146 11.88 -2.99 -8.20
N ASP A 147 13.02 -2.71 -8.85
CA ASP A 147 13.05 -1.91 -10.08
C ASP A 147 12.84 -2.79 -11.32
N VAL A 148 11.58 -2.87 -11.75
CA VAL A 148 11.15 -3.59 -12.95
C VAL A 148 11.74 -2.97 -14.23
N VAL A 149 11.96 -1.64 -14.27
CA VAL A 149 12.41 -0.95 -15.49
C VAL A 149 13.91 -1.19 -15.71
N ALA A 150 14.73 -0.99 -14.68
CA ALA A 150 16.16 -1.32 -14.74
C ALA A 150 16.38 -2.79 -15.10
N THR A 151 15.59 -3.70 -14.52
CA THR A 151 15.64 -5.14 -14.82
C THR A 151 15.31 -5.45 -16.28
N ILE A 152 14.35 -4.74 -16.89
CA ILE A 152 14.00 -4.87 -18.32
C ILE A 152 15.16 -4.39 -19.20
N ASP A 153 15.72 -3.21 -18.91
CA ASP A 153 16.81 -2.64 -19.71
C ASP A 153 18.09 -3.49 -19.62
N GLU A 154 18.47 -4.01 -18.45
CA GLU A 154 19.59 -4.94 -18.32
C GLU A 154 19.38 -6.26 -19.10
N LEU A 155 18.16 -6.79 -19.11
CA LEU A 155 17.82 -7.98 -19.90
C LEU A 155 17.83 -7.71 -21.41
N ARG A 156 17.56 -6.47 -21.81
CA ARG A 156 17.64 -5.99 -23.19
C ARG A 156 19.09 -5.78 -23.63
N GLU A 157 19.92 -5.13 -22.82
CA GLU A 157 21.37 -4.99 -23.04
C GLU A 157 22.09 -6.34 -23.11
N LEU A 158 21.61 -7.33 -22.34
CA LEU A 158 22.11 -8.71 -22.41
C LEU A 158 22.00 -9.31 -23.82
N GLY A 159 21.00 -8.92 -24.61
CA GLY A 159 20.90 -9.27 -26.04
C GLY A 159 20.69 -10.76 -26.34
N LYS A 160 20.10 -11.54 -25.41
CA LYS A 160 19.91 -13.02 -25.54
C LYS A 160 18.46 -13.50 -25.33
N PRO A 161 17.45 -12.96 -26.05
CA PRO A 161 16.05 -13.38 -25.86
C PRO A 161 15.80 -14.88 -26.12
N GLN A 162 16.66 -15.54 -26.92
CA GLN A 162 16.61 -16.99 -27.15
C GLN A 162 16.81 -17.86 -25.89
N TYR A 163 17.32 -17.28 -24.80
CA TYR A 163 17.53 -17.93 -23.51
C TYR A 163 16.53 -17.48 -22.43
N GLY A 164 15.51 -16.69 -22.76
CA GLY A 164 14.50 -16.21 -21.79
C GLY A 164 13.83 -17.33 -20.99
N TYR A 165 13.70 -18.54 -21.56
CA TYR A 165 13.23 -19.73 -20.82
C TYR A 165 14.06 -20.05 -19.56
N TYR A 166 15.37 -19.72 -19.55
CA TYR A 166 16.22 -19.90 -18.37
C TYR A 166 15.96 -18.81 -17.33
N PHE A 167 15.81 -17.54 -17.74
CA PHE A 167 15.49 -16.45 -16.82
C PHE A 167 14.14 -16.70 -16.11
N VAL A 168 13.10 -17.05 -16.89
CA VAL A 168 11.77 -17.43 -16.35
C VAL A 168 11.88 -18.56 -15.33
N LYS A 169 12.64 -19.63 -15.63
CA LYS A 169 12.89 -20.71 -14.66
C LYS A 169 13.63 -20.20 -13.42
N LYS A 170 14.70 -19.43 -13.60
CA LYS A 170 15.59 -18.97 -12.52
C LYS A 170 14.84 -18.04 -11.56
N LEU A 171 14.14 -17.03 -12.09
CA LEU A 171 13.30 -16.09 -11.33
C LEU A 171 12.28 -16.80 -10.44
N VAL A 172 11.43 -17.66 -11.02
CA VAL A 172 10.41 -18.40 -10.25
C VAL A 172 11.05 -19.31 -9.22
N SER A 173 12.05 -20.13 -9.59
CA SER A 173 12.72 -21.04 -8.65
C SER A 173 13.37 -20.32 -7.46
N MET A 174 13.86 -19.09 -7.66
CA MET A 174 14.46 -18.29 -6.58
C MET A 174 13.44 -17.54 -5.71
N SER A 175 12.24 -17.25 -6.23
CA SER A 175 11.13 -16.73 -5.40
C SER A 175 10.43 -17.80 -4.58
N MET A 176 10.42 -19.07 -5.04
CA MET A 176 9.76 -20.18 -4.34
C MET A 176 10.37 -20.42 -2.95
N ASP A 177 11.69 -20.23 -2.81
CA ASP A 177 12.48 -20.38 -1.57
C ASP A 177 12.48 -19.11 -0.67
N ARG A 178 11.72 -18.07 -1.07
CA ARG A 178 11.70 -16.77 -0.38
C ARG A 178 10.32 -16.45 0.21
N HIS A 179 10.10 -15.23 0.69
CA HIS A 179 8.82 -14.82 1.24
C HIS A 179 7.80 -14.57 0.13
N ASP A 180 6.58 -14.22 0.50
CA ASP A 180 5.50 -14.06 -0.47
C ASP A 180 5.66 -12.75 -1.28
N LYS A 181 6.38 -11.76 -0.73
CA LYS A 181 6.86 -10.56 -1.44
C LYS A 181 7.63 -10.93 -2.70
N GLU A 182 8.67 -11.78 -2.59
CA GLU A 182 9.49 -12.14 -3.75
C GLU A 182 8.72 -12.99 -4.77
N LYS A 183 7.66 -13.70 -4.36
CA LYS A 183 6.77 -14.43 -5.28
C LYS A 183 5.89 -13.49 -6.09
N GLU A 184 5.29 -12.49 -5.45
CA GLU A 184 4.51 -11.47 -6.16
C GLU A 184 5.40 -10.59 -7.06
N MET A 185 6.61 -10.22 -6.60
CA MET A 185 7.63 -9.57 -7.43
C MET A 185 7.96 -10.40 -8.68
N ALA A 186 8.18 -11.71 -8.53
CA ALA A 186 8.43 -12.60 -9.66
C ALA A 186 7.22 -12.69 -10.62
N ALA A 187 5.98 -12.67 -10.12
CA ALA A 187 4.78 -12.64 -10.97
C ALA A 187 4.65 -11.31 -11.74
N ILE A 188 4.84 -10.17 -11.07
CA ILE A 188 4.80 -8.83 -11.66
C ILE A 188 5.86 -8.70 -12.77
N LEU A 189 7.11 -9.10 -12.49
CA LEU A 189 8.20 -9.04 -13.47
C LEU A 189 7.96 -10.00 -14.65
N LEU A 190 7.38 -11.18 -14.43
CA LEU A 190 7.00 -12.07 -15.53
C LEU A 190 5.92 -11.48 -16.43
N SER A 191 4.96 -10.74 -15.86
CA SER A 191 3.93 -10.02 -16.64
C SER A 191 4.56 -8.89 -17.46
N ALA A 192 5.44 -8.08 -16.86
CA ALA A 192 6.11 -6.98 -17.54
C ALA A 192 7.09 -7.43 -18.64
N LEU A 193 7.75 -8.59 -18.48
CA LEU A 193 8.65 -9.16 -19.49
C LEU A 193 7.93 -9.90 -20.62
N TYR A 194 6.62 -10.19 -20.49
CA TYR A 194 5.87 -10.97 -21.45
C TYR A 194 5.53 -10.16 -22.71
N ALA A 195 5.72 -10.77 -23.88
CA ALA A 195 5.49 -10.22 -25.22
C ALA A 195 6.39 -9.04 -25.64
N ASP A 196 6.85 -8.19 -24.72
CA ASP A 196 7.83 -7.13 -24.98
C ASP A 196 9.27 -7.68 -24.99
N THR A 197 9.82 -8.05 -23.82
CA THR A 197 11.21 -8.53 -23.72
C THR A 197 11.36 -10.01 -24.06
N PHE A 198 10.39 -10.86 -23.70
CA PHE A 198 10.40 -12.30 -24.00
C PHE A 198 9.21 -12.74 -24.85
N HIS A 199 9.52 -13.31 -26.02
CA HIS A 199 8.55 -13.96 -26.89
C HIS A 199 7.80 -15.09 -26.15
N PRO A 200 6.47 -15.24 -26.26
CA PRO A 200 5.67 -16.18 -25.45
C PRO A 200 6.16 -17.64 -25.45
N SER A 201 6.77 -18.12 -26.54
CA SER A 201 7.34 -19.48 -26.59
C SER A 201 8.52 -19.71 -25.63
N GLN A 202 9.25 -18.64 -25.24
CA GLN A 202 10.29 -18.69 -24.21
C GLN A 202 9.68 -18.87 -22.83
N VAL A 203 8.59 -18.15 -22.53
CA VAL A 203 7.91 -18.22 -21.24
C VAL A 203 7.20 -19.56 -21.07
N TYR A 204 6.49 -20.03 -22.10
CA TYR A 204 5.94 -21.40 -22.17
C TYR A 204 7.02 -22.46 -21.88
N LYS A 205 8.19 -22.33 -22.52
CA LYS A 205 9.33 -23.24 -22.33
C LYS A 205 9.94 -23.11 -20.92
N GLY A 206 9.97 -21.92 -20.34
CA GLY A 206 10.43 -21.69 -18.97
C GLY A 206 9.56 -22.40 -17.94
N PHE A 207 8.24 -22.22 -18.02
CA PHE A 207 7.28 -22.94 -17.19
C PHE A 207 7.27 -24.45 -17.43
N SER A 208 7.43 -24.90 -18.68
CA SER A 208 7.64 -26.33 -18.98
C SER A 208 8.82 -26.88 -18.18
N LYS A 209 9.97 -26.19 -18.22
CA LYS A 209 11.19 -26.57 -17.51
C LYS A 209 11.13 -26.40 -15.99
N LEU A 210 10.19 -25.63 -15.45
CA LEU A 210 9.94 -25.56 -14.00
C LEU A 210 9.20 -26.81 -13.52
N VAL A 211 8.13 -27.19 -14.24
CA VAL A 211 7.32 -28.36 -13.89
C VAL A 211 8.07 -29.68 -14.14
N GLU A 212 8.92 -29.74 -15.18
CA GLU A 212 9.88 -30.83 -15.42
C GLU A 212 10.84 -31.10 -14.25
N SER A 213 11.11 -30.11 -13.39
CA SER A 213 12.01 -30.25 -12.23
C SER A 213 11.29 -30.09 -10.89
N ALA A 214 9.97 -30.28 -10.83
CA ALA A 214 9.24 -30.18 -9.57
C ALA A 214 9.67 -31.29 -8.58
N ASP A 215 10.12 -32.44 -9.09
CA ASP A 215 10.67 -33.55 -8.30
C ASP A 215 12.09 -33.26 -7.76
N ASP A 216 12.86 -32.36 -8.40
CA ASP A 216 14.12 -31.85 -7.85
C ASP A 216 13.84 -30.75 -6.81
N LEU A 217 13.01 -29.76 -7.18
CA LEU A 217 12.72 -28.57 -6.37
C LEU A 217 12.08 -28.88 -5.01
N ILE A 218 11.34 -30.00 -4.89
CA ILE A 218 10.72 -30.40 -3.62
C ILE A 218 11.73 -30.88 -2.56
N VAL A 219 12.97 -31.20 -2.96
CA VAL A 219 14.04 -31.59 -2.02
C VAL A 219 14.51 -30.39 -1.21
N ASP A 220 14.68 -29.23 -1.86
CA ASP A 220 15.08 -27.97 -1.23
C ASP A 220 13.86 -27.21 -0.66
N ILE A 221 12.73 -27.23 -1.37
CA ILE A 221 11.53 -26.41 -1.07
C ILE A 221 10.31 -27.34 -0.88
N PRO A 222 9.99 -27.77 0.35
CA PRO A 222 8.93 -28.75 0.61
C PRO A 222 7.54 -28.37 0.07
N ASP A 223 7.21 -27.07 0.10
CA ASP A 223 5.92 -26.53 -0.39
C ASP A 223 5.87 -26.34 -1.92
N THR A 224 6.85 -26.87 -2.68
CA THR A 224 6.94 -26.78 -4.15
C THR A 224 5.62 -27.08 -4.86
N VAL A 225 4.86 -28.08 -4.38
CA VAL A 225 3.58 -28.47 -5.00
C VAL A 225 2.51 -27.39 -4.87
N ASP A 226 2.47 -26.66 -3.74
CA ASP A 226 1.52 -25.58 -3.50
C ASP A 226 1.92 -24.28 -4.19
N VAL A 227 3.21 -23.92 -4.09
CA VAL A 227 3.74 -22.66 -4.61
C VAL A 227 3.82 -22.66 -6.13
N LEU A 228 4.32 -23.73 -6.77
CA LEU A 228 4.41 -23.79 -8.22
C LEU A 228 3.02 -23.94 -8.88
N ALA A 229 2.08 -24.63 -8.23
CA ALA A 229 0.69 -24.70 -8.70
C ALA A 229 0.00 -23.32 -8.68
N LEU A 230 0.33 -22.48 -7.69
CA LEU A 230 -0.16 -21.11 -7.62
C LEU A 230 0.50 -20.21 -8.67
N PHE A 231 1.81 -20.36 -8.92
CA PHE A 231 2.51 -19.65 -10.01
C PHE A 231 1.91 -19.96 -11.39
N LEU A 232 1.58 -21.23 -11.65
CA LEU A 232 0.92 -21.62 -12.88
C LEU A 232 -0.50 -21.06 -12.99
N ALA A 233 -1.26 -21.01 -11.89
CA ALA A 233 -2.58 -20.42 -11.87
C ALA A 233 -2.52 -18.89 -12.10
N ARG A 234 -1.57 -18.19 -11.47
CA ARG A 234 -1.27 -16.77 -11.69
C ARG A 234 -0.92 -16.50 -13.15
N ALA A 235 0.05 -17.21 -13.71
CA ALA A 235 0.44 -17.06 -15.11
C ALA A 235 -0.68 -17.41 -16.13
N VAL A 236 -1.69 -18.20 -15.76
CA VAL A 236 -2.88 -18.45 -16.61
C VAL A 236 -3.96 -17.37 -16.44
N VAL A 237 -4.07 -16.74 -15.26
CA VAL A 237 -4.93 -15.56 -15.03
C VAL A 237 -4.38 -14.32 -15.73
N ASP A 238 -3.05 -14.18 -15.77
CA ASP A 238 -2.34 -13.02 -16.33
C ASP A 238 -2.15 -13.11 -17.87
N ASP A 239 -2.78 -14.08 -18.54
CA ASP A 239 -2.63 -14.43 -19.97
C ASP A 239 -1.18 -14.72 -20.46
N ILE A 240 -0.25 -14.93 -19.52
CA ILE A 240 1.16 -15.31 -19.77
C ILE A 240 1.26 -16.78 -20.25
N LEU A 241 0.35 -17.65 -19.83
CA LEU A 241 0.21 -19.04 -20.24
C LEU A 241 -1.22 -19.35 -20.71
N PRO A 242 -1.42 -20.02 -21.86
CA PRO A 242 -2.75 -20.47 -22.25
C PRO A 242 -3.24 -21.59 -21.32
N PRO A 243 -4.53 -21.65 -20.93
CA PRO A 243 -5.07 -22.73 -20.07
C PRO A 243 -4.80 -24.16 -20.59
N ALA A 244 -4.63 -24.31 -21.91
CA ALA A 244 -4.27 -25.58 -22.55
C ALA A 244 -2.83 -26.08 -22.21
N PHE A 245 -1.96 -25.23 -21.64
CA PHE A 245 -0.63 -25.61 -21.14
C PHE A 245 -0.72 -26.78 -20.16
N LEU A 246 -1.66 -26.71 -19.20
CA LEU A 246 -1.74 -27.69 -18.11
C LEU A 246 -1.95 -29.12 -18.64
N LYS A 247 -2.89 -29.28 -19.58
CA LYS A 247 -3.23 -30.58 -20.17
C LYS A 247 -2.09 -31.11 -21.03
N LYS A 248 -1.51 -30.26 -21.89
CA LYS A 248 -0.35 -30.63 -22.72
C LYS A 248 0.86 -31.08 -21.91
N GLN A 249 1.10 -30.51 -20.73
CA GLN A 249 2.19 -30.96 -19.86
C GLN A 249 1.84 -32.21 -19.03
N MET A 250 0.57 -32.38 -18.64
CA MET A 250 0.10 -33.62 -18.00
C MET A 250 0.20 -34.85 -18.93
N ASP A 251 0.08 -34.65 -20.24
CA ASP A 251 0.26 -35.72 -21.24
C ASP A 251 1.74 -36.04 -21.55
N TYR A 252 2.66 -35.11 -21.25
CA TYR A 252 4.11 -35.26 -21.53
C TYR A 252 4.91 -35.82 -20.34
N LEU A 253 4.50 -35.51 -19.12
CA LEU A 253 5.23 -35.84 -17.89
C LEU A 253 4.88 -37.24 -17.33
N PRO A 254 5.77 -37.89 -16.56
CA PRO A 254 5.46 -39.14 -15.85
C PRO A 254 4.27 -38.97 -14.91
N LYS A 255 3.31 -39.91 -14.93
CA LYS A 255 2.01 -39.79 -14.24
C LYS A 255 2.10 -39.57 -12.72
N ASP A 256 3.19 -40.05 -12.12
CA ASP A 256 3.47 -40.08 -10.69
C ASP A 256 4.50 -39.00 -10.26
N SER A 257 4.93 -38.14 -11.20
CA SER A 257 5.82 -37.00 -10.92
C SER A 257 5.12 -35.91 -10.10
N LYS A 258 5.90 -35.17 -9.30
CA LYS A 258 5.47 -33.94 -8.63
C LYS A 258 5.08 -32.86 -9.62
N GLY A 259 5.65 -32.87 -10.83
CA GLY A 259 5.20 -32.02 -11.93
C GLY A 259 3.72 -32.24 -12.28
N VAL A 260 3.28 -33.51 -12.37
CA VAL A 260 1.86 -33.83 -12.61
C VAL A 260 0.98 -33.53 -11.39
N GLU A 261 1.49 -33.64 -10.16
CA GLU A 261 0.76 -33.22 -8.95
C GLU A 261 0.51 -31.70 -8.94
N VAL A 262 1.53 -30.90 -9.24
CA VAL A 262 1.46 -29.44 -9.44
C VAL A 262 0.39 -29.05 -10.46
N LEU A 263 0.39 -29.68 -11.65
CA LEU A 263 -0.57 -29.38 -12.72
C LEU A 263 -2.03 -29.71 -12.32
N LYS A 264 -2.24 -30.88 -11.68
CA LYS A 264 -3.55 -31.29 -11.15
C LYS A 264 -4.06 -30.31 -10.06
N LYS A 265 -3.15 -29.74 -9.25
CA LYS A 265 -3.48 -28.78 -8.20
C LYS A 265 -3.80 -27.40 -8.76
N ALA A 266 -3.06 -26.94 -9.77
CA ALA A 266 -3.35 -25.69 -10.49
C ALA A 266 -4.75 -25.72 -11.13
N GLU A 267 -5.09 -26.80 -11.85
CA GLU A 267 -6.43 -26.96 -12.47
C GLU A 267 -7.55 -27.01 -11.41
N LYS A 268 -7.41 -27.84 -10.37
CA LYS A 268 -8.53 -28.14 -9.45
C LYS A 268 -8.69 -27.20 -8.26
N SER A 269 -7.58 -26.72 -7.68
CA SER A 269 -7.61 -25.93 -6.44
C SER A 269 -7.62 -24.43 -6.68
N TYR A 270 -7.23 -23.99 -7.88
CA TYR A 270 -7.19 -22.58 -8.25
C TYR A 270 -8.13 -22.28 -9.43
N LEU A 271 -7.85 -22.79 -10.63
CA LEU A 271 -8.58 -22.35 -11.85
C LEU A 271 -10.04 -22.85 -11.93
N ALA A 272 -10.37 -23.98 -11.33
CA ALA A 272 -11.74 -24.50 -11.28
C ALA A 272 -12.65 -23.80 -10.24
N ALA A 273 -12.13 -22.84 -9.45
CA ALA A 273 -12.89 -22.16 -8.42
C ALA A 273 -13.70 -20.96 -8.98
N PRO A 274 -14.90 -20.65 -8.44
CA PRO A 274 -15.53 -19.36 -8.68
C PRO A 274 -14.68 -18.23 -8.08
N LEU A 275 -14.65 -17.07 -8.74
CA LEU A 275 -13.82 -15.90 -8.37
C LEU A 275 -12.30 -16.17 -8.31
N HIS A 276 -11.80 -17.16 -9.07
CA HIS A 276 -10.39 -17.57 -9.01
C HIS A 276 -9.40 -16.43 -9.24
N SER A 277 -9.59 -15.56 -10.24
CA SER A 277 -8.65 -14.47 -10.57
C SER A 277 -8.40 -13.53 -9.38
N GLU A 278 -9.46 -12.99 -8.80
CA GLU A 278 -9.41 -12.07 -7.65
C GLU A 278 -8.79 -12.72 -6.39
N ILE A 279 -8.99 -14.03 -6.22
CA ILE A 279 -8.38 -14.79 -5.12
C ILE A 279 -6.89 -14.99 -5.40
N ILE A 280 -6.51 -15.40 -6.61
CA ILE A 280 -5.13 -15.67 -7.04
C ILE A 280 -4.29 -14.38 -6.97
N GLU A 281 -4.80 -13.26 -7.49
CA GLU A 281 -4.19 -11.93 -7.42
C GLU A 281 -3.86 -11.47 -5.99
N ARG A 282 -4.61 -11.93 -4.99
CA ARG A 282 -4.40 -11.54 -3.58
C ARG A 282 -3.54 -12.51 -2.78
N ARG A 283 -3.24 -13.71 -3.29
CA ARG A 283 -2.62 -14.80 -2.49
C ARG A 283 -1.22 -14.48 -1.96
N TRP A 284 -0.44 -13.65 -2.65
CA TRP A 284 0.90 -13.23 -2.21
C TRP A 284 0.98 -11.75 -1.76
N GLY A 285 -0.17 -11.12 -1.52
CA GLY A 285 -0.24 -9.70 -1.12
C GLY A 285 -0.40 -8.78 -2.32
N GLY A 286 -1.51 -8.95 -3.05
CA GLY A 286 -1.81 -8.19 -4.26
C GLY A 286 -1.71 -6.68 -4.07
N SER A 287 -1.02 -6.01 -5.00
CA SER A 287 -0.64 -4.58 -4.96
C SER A 287 0.30 -4.16 -3.80
N LYS A 288 1.60 -4.49 -3.97
CA LYS A 288 2.77 -3.90 -3.30
C LYS A 288 2.74 -3.80 -1.77
N ASN A 289 3.27 -4.86 -1.15
CA ASN A 289 3.45 -5.05 0.30
C ASN A 289 2.14 -5.26 1.07
N MET A 290 2.20 -6.06 2.14
CA MET A 290 1.13 -6.12 3.14
C MET A 290 1.07 -4.75 3.83
N THR A 291 0.02 -3.97 3.55
CA THR A 291 -0.07 -2.62 4.11
C THR A 291 -0.33 -2.68 5.61
N VAL A 292 -0.04 -1.58 6.32
CA VAL A 292 -0.39 -1.44 7.74
C VAL A 292 -1.89 -1.68 7.95
N ASP A 293 -2.74 -1.27 7.00
CA ASP A 293 -4.19 -1.44 7.11
C ASP A 293 -4.66 -2.87 6.80
N ASP A 294 -3.97 -3.61 5.93
CA ASP A 294 -4.18 -5.06 5.78
C ASP A 294 -3.83 -5.82 7.06
N VAL A 295 -2.76 -5.40 7.75
CA VAL A 295 -2.36 -5.96 9.06
C VAL A 295 -3.39 -5.58 10.13
N LYS A 296 -3.76 -4.30 10.28
CA LYS A 296 -4.81 -3.83 11.20
C LYS A 296 -6.14 -4.57 10.94
N SER A 297 -6.51 -4.77 9.67
CA SER A 297 -7.72 -5.50 9.24
C SER A 297 -7.66 -6.98 9.61
N ARG A 298 -6.56 -7.68 9.30
CA ARG A 298 -6.32 -9.07 9.73
C ARG A 298 -6.41 -9.22 11.26
N ILE A 299 -5.81 -8.29 12.02
CA ILE A 299 -5.88 -8.25 13.49
C ILE A 299 -7.34 -8.11 13.94
N ASN A 300 -8.09 -7.12 13.43
CA ASN A 300 -9.51 -6.94 13.74
C ASN A 300 -10.33 -8.21 13.47
N ASN A 301 -10.04 -8.90 12.37
CA ASN A 301 -10.82 -10.06 11.93
C ASN A 301 -10.57 -11.29 12.80
N PHE A 302 -9.32 -11.65 13.11
CA PHE A 302 -9.06 -12.81 13.98
C PHE A 302 -9.49 -12.53 15.43
N LEU A 303 -9.38 -11.28 15.93
CA LEU A 303 -9.89 -10.93 17.26
C LEU A 303 -11.43 -11.04 17.34
N LYS A 304 -12.15 -10.62 16.30
CA LYS A 304 -13.61 -10.79 16.20
C LYS A 304 -14.00 -12.27 16.09
N GLU A 305 -13.28 -13.05 15.28
CA GLU A 305 -13.51 -14.49 15.15
C GLU A 305 -13.27 -15.22 16.47
N TYR A 306 -12.15 -14.93 17.15
CA TYR A 306 -11.82 -15.53 18.44
C TYR A 306 -12.85 -15.21 19.54
N VAL A 307 -13.41 -13.99 19.58
CA VAL A 307 -14.51 -13.64 20.52
C VAL A 307 -15.79 -14.47 20.27
N VAL A 308 -15.96 -15.06 19.09
CA VAL A 308 -17.09 -15.92 18.73
C VAL A 308 -16.76 -17.41 18.84
N SER A 309 -15.54 -17.83 18.50
CA SER A 309 -15.12 -19.24 18.46
C SER A 309 -14.46 -19.74 19.75
N SER A 310 -13.83 -18.85 20.50
CA SER A 310 -12.89 -19.13 21.60
C SER A 310 -11.73 -20.07 21.23
N ASP A 311 -11.41 -20.24 19.93
CA ASP A 311 -10.29 -21.10 19.51
C ASP A 311 -8.94 -20.36 19.61
N LYS A 312 -8.27 -20.56 20.75
CA LYS A 312 -6.94 -20.03 21.02
C LYS A 312 -5.88 -20.52 20.04
N LYS A 313 -6.01 -21.74 19.48
CA LYS A 313 -5.00 -22.30 18.55
C LYS A 313 -5.08 -21.62 17.20
N GLU A 314 -6.29 -21.31 16.73
CA GLU A 314 -6.48 -20.50 15.53
C GLU A 314 -5.98 -19.06 15.76
N ALA A 315 -6.28 -18.45 16.91
CA ALA A 315 -5.77 -17.12 17.27
C ALA A 315 -4.23 -17.08 17.29
N PHE A 316 -3.56 -18.05 17.93
CA PHE A 316 -2.09 -18.12 17.93
C PHE A 316 -1.50 -18.42 16.54
N ARG A 317 -2.19 -19.19 15.69
CA ARG A 317 -1.80 -19.36 14.28
C ARG A 317 -1.87 -18.02 13.55
N CYS A 318 -2.98 -17.30 13.64
CA CYS A 318 -3.13 -15.97 13.06
C CYS A 318 -2.04 -15.00 13.52
N ILE A 319 -1.74 -14.94 14.82
CA ILE A 319 -0.66 -14.08 15.37
C ILE A 319 0.71 -14.44 14.78
N LYS A 320 1.01 -15.74 14.60
CA LYS A 320 2.26 -16.20 13.97
C LYS A 320 2.31 -15.88 12.48
N ASP A 321 1.20 -16.06 11.77
CA ASP A 321 1.09 -15.88 10.32
C ASP A 321 1.04 -14.41 9.88
N LEU A 322 0.87 -13.47 10.82
CA LEU A 322 1.10 -12.04 10.60
C LEU A 322 2.57 -11.71 10.30
N LYS A 323 3.52 -12.47 10.85
CA LYS A 323 4.98 -12.31 10.66
C LYS A 323 5.57 -10.92 10.99
N VAL A 324 4.87 -10.07 11.77
CA VAL A 324 5.28 -8.69 12.13
C VAL A 324 5.50 -8.49 13.65
N PRO A 325 6.50 -9.15 14.27
CA PRO A 325 6.67 -9.17 15.74
C PRO A 325 6.89 -7.81 16.41
N PHE A 326 7.34 -6.80 15.67
CA PHE A 326 7.52 -5.43 16.16
C PHE A 326 6.21 -4.62 16.23
N PHE A 327 5.14 -5.12 15.63
CA PHE A 327 3.81 -4.51 15.54
C PHE A 327 2.75 -5.24 16.38
N HIS A 328 3.12 -6.28 17.15
CA HIS A 328 2.19 -7.05 17.98
C HIS A 328 1.52 -6.19 19.08
N HIS A 329 2.06 -5.02 19.41
CA HIS A 329 1.39 -4.00 20.23
C HIS A 329 0.03 -3.56 19.68
N GLU A 330 -0.20 -3.67 18.37
CA GLU A 330 -1.48 -3.34 17.74
C GLU A 330 -2.55 -4.40 18.02
N ILE A 331 -2.15 -5.67 18.19
CA ILE A 331 -3.03 -6.74 18.68
C ILE A 331 -3.53 -6.38 20.09
N VAL A 332 -2.60 -5.94 20.94
CA VAL A 332 -2.87 -5.55 22.34
C VAL A 332 -3.79 -4.32 22.39
N LYS A 333 -3.46 -3.24 21.66
CA LYS A 333 -4.27 -2.02 21.54
C LYS A 333 -5.71 -2.34 21.08
N ARG A 334 -5.87 -3.15 20.02
CA ARG A 334 -7.18 -3.51 19.47
C ARG A 334 -7.99 -4.44 20.36
N ALA A 335 -7.36 -5.45 20.97
CA ALA A 335 -8.02 -6.35 21.91
C ALA A 335 -8.51 -5.61 23.16
N LEU A 336 -7.73 -4.66 23.69
CA LEU A 336 -8.14 -3.84 24.82
C LEU A 336 -9.29 -2.87 24.46
N ILE A 337 -9.24 -2.21 23.29
CA ILE A 337 -10.36 -1.37 22.81
C ILE A 337 -11.65 -2.20 22.66
N MET A 338 -11.57 -3.38 22.02
CA MET A 338 -12.72 -4.28 21.88
C MET A 338 -13.26 -4.79 23.23
N ALA A 339 -12.39 -4.97 24.23
CA ALA A 339 -12.79 -5.30 25.60
C ALA A 339 -13.49 -4.13 26.31
N MET A 340 -13.05 -2.89 26.05
CA MET A 340 -13.66 -1.67 26.59
C MET A 340 -15.03 -1.38 25.93
N GLU A 341 -15.16 -1.57 24.62
CA GLU A 341 -16.45 -1.50 23.90
C GLU A 341 -17.48 -2.53 24.42
N ARG A 342 -17.03 -3.76 24.71
CA ARG A 342 -17.90 -4.94 24.83
C ARG A 342 -17.57 -5.76 26.07
N ARG A 343 -18.38 -5.60 27.12
CA ARG A 343 -18.28 -6.38 28.38
C ARG A 343 -18.26 -7.90 28.17
N GLN A 344 -18.89 -8.44 27.13
CA GLN A 344 -18.84 -9.88 26.82
C GLN A 344 -17.51 -10.33 26.19
N ALA A 345 -16.78 -9.42 25.53
CA ALA A 345 -15.48 -9.70 24.91
C ALA A 345 -14.31 -9.52 25.90
N GLU A 346 -14.52 -8.77 27.00
CA GLU A 346 -13.50 -8.46 28.01
C GLU A 346 -12.76 -9.72 28.52
N ALA A 347 -13.48 -10.72 29.00
CA ALA A 347 -12.86 -11.92 29.58
C ALA A 347 -12.13 -12.78 28.53
N PRO A 348 -12.73 -13.15 27.37
CA PRO A 348 -11.99 -13.88 26.33
C PRO A 348 -10.72 -13.17 25.84
N LEU A 349 -10.79 -11.85 25.60
CA LEU A 349 -9.67 -11.09 25.02
C LEU A 349 -8.49 -10.94 26.00
N LEU A 350 -8.75 -10.72 27.28
CA LEU A 350 -7.68 -10.70 28.30
C LEU A 350 -7.06 -12.09 28.48
N ASP A 351 -7.86 -13.15 28.46
CA ASP A 351 -7.42 -14.54 28.54
C ASP A 351 -6.55 -14.95 27.32
N LEU A 352 -6.84 -14.40 26.13
CA LEU A 352 -5.97 -14.53 24.96
C LEU A 352 -4.66 -13.74 25.10
N LEU A 353 -4.72 -12.47 25.52
CA LEU A 353 -3.53 -11.63 25.69
C LEU A 353 -2.58 -12.18 26.75
N LYS A 354 -3.13 -12.74 27.83
CA LYS A 354 -2.38 -13.42 28.89
C LYS A 354 -1.64 -14.64 28.35
N GLU A 355 -2.34 -15.63 27.76
CA GLU A 355 -1.66 -16.82 27.23
C GLU A 355 -0.70 -16.47 26.08
N ALA A 356 -1.01 -15.46 25.25
CA ALA A 356 -0.09 -14.97 24.22
C ALA A 356 1.20 -14.37 24.82
N ALA A 357 1.16 -13.82 26.04
CA ALA A 357 2.33 -13.34 26.76
C ALA A 357 3.08 -14.48 27.48
N GLU A 358 2.37 -15.43 28.09
CA GLU A 358 2.94 -16.58 28.81
C GLU A 358 3.64 -17.57 27.85
N GLU A 359 3.04 -17.87 26.69
CA GLU A 359 3.62 -18.70 25.61
C GLU A 359 4.58 -17.90 24.69
N GLY A 360 4.74 -16.59 24.92
CA GLY A 360 5.71 -15.74 24.22
C GLY A 360 5.37 -15.33 22.78
N PHE A 361 4.15 -15.58 22.28
CA PHE A 361 3.66 -15.07 20.99
C PHE A 361 3.65 -13.53 20.92
N ILE A 362 3.46 -12.85 22.06
CA ILE A 362 3.61 -11.40 22.21
C ILE A 362 4.57 -11.14 23.37
N ASN A 363 5.74 -10.57 23.07
CA ASN A 363 6.74 -10.29 24.11
C ASN A 363 6.30 -9.13 25.03
N SER A 364 6.82 -9.10 26.26
CA SER A 364 6.44 -8.13 27.30
C SER A 364 6.64 -6.66 26.91
N SER A 365 7.59 -6.35 26.01
CA SER A 365 7.77 -4.99 25.47
C SER A 365 6.61 -4.61 24.54
N GLN A 366 6.13 -5.54 23.71
CA GLN A 366 4.95 -5.34 22.85
C GLN A 366 3.64 -5.25 23.67
N ILE A 367 3.51 -6.04 24.74
CA ILE A 367 2.41 -5.89 25.73
C ILE A 367 2.43 -4.47 26.32
N SER A 368 3.56 -4.05 26.90
CA SER A 368 3.68 -2.75 27.56
C SER A 368 3.51 -1.59 26.59
N LYS A 369 4.05 -1.68 25.36
CA LYS A 369 3.83 -0.70 24.29
C LYS A 369 2.35 -0.62 23.89
N GLY A 370 1.64 -1.75 23.84
CA GLY A 370 0.20 -1.79 23.56
C GLY A 370 -0.63 -1.05 24.61
N PHE A 371 -0.35 -1.27 25.90
CA PHE A 371 -1.00 -0.54 26.99
C PHE A 371 -0.62 0.96 27.00
N SER A 372 0.66 1.32 26.88
CA SER A 372 1.08 2.73 26.84
C SER A 372 0.42 3.51 25.70
N ARG A 373 0.34 2.93 24.49
CA ARG A 373 -0.34 3.56 23.35
C ARG A 373 -1.85 3.73 23.57
N LEU A 374 -2.46 2.91 24.42
CA LEU A 374 -3.86 3.03 24.79
C LEU A 374 -4.10 4.10 25.86
N ILE A 375 -3.14 4.26 26.80
CA ILE A 375 -3.10 5.38 27.76
C ILE A 375 -2.96 6.70 26.98
N ASP A 376 -2.05 6.77 26.02
CA ASP A 376 -1.79 7.96 25.19
C ASP A 376 -3.02 8.42 24.38
N THR A 377 -3.94 7.51 24.05
CA THR A 377 -5.18 7.81 23.32
C THR A 377 -6.43 7.80 24.19
N VAL A 378 -6.33 7.69 25.52
CA VAL A 378 -7.48 7.39 26.39
C VAL A 378 -8.54 8.50 26.42
N ASP A 379 -8.15 9.75 26.21
CA ASP A 379 -9.07 10.90 26.27
C ASP A 379 -9.85 11.09 24.96
N ASP A 380 -9.24 10.80 23.79
CA ASP A 380 -9.99 10.70 22.53
C ASP A 380 -10.90 9.44 22.54
N LEU A 381 -10.45 8.31 23.12
CA LEU A 381 -11.30 7.12 23.34
C LEU A 381 -12.45 7.34 24.33
N SER A 382 -12.34 8.34 25.21
CA SER A 382 -13.42 8.73 26.13
C SER A 382 -14.58 9.45 25.42
N LEU A 383 -14.44 9.76 24.13
CA LEU A 383 -15.53 10.27 23.28
C LEU A 383 -16.49 9.15 22.86
N ASP A 384 -15.94 7.99 22.47
CA ASP A 384 -16.72 6.83 22.01
C ASP A 384 -17.14 5.89 23.15
N ILE A 385 -16.31 5.77 24.19
CA ILE A 385 -16.51 4.85 25.31
C ILE A 385 -16.64 5.65 26.61
N PRO A 386 -17.87 5.83 27.15
CA PRO A 386 -18.07 6.45 28.45
C PRO A 386 -17.23 5.77 29.54
N ASN A 387 -16.56 6.57 30.35
CA ASN A 387 -15.65 6.14 31.41
C ASN A 387 -14.44 5.31 30.93
N ALA A 388 -13.99 5.45 29.67
CA ALA A 388 -12.83 4.73 29.12
C ALA A 388 -11.60 4.75 30.05
N ARG A 389 -11.28 5.89 30.66
CA ARG A 389 -10.17 6.05 31.62
C ARG A 389 -10.32 5.17 32.88
N GLU A 390 -11.54 5.02 33.40
CA GLU A 390 -11.81 4.13 34.55
C GLU A 390 -11.72 2.65 34.15
N ILE A 391 -12.26 2.29 32.98
CA ILE A 391 -12.21 0.92 32.46
C ILE A 391 -10.76 0.53 32.17
N LEU A 392 -9.97 1.40 31.54
CA LEU A 392 -8.54 1.17 31.29
C LEU A 392 -7.76 0.98 32.60
N GLN A 393 -8.03 1.79 33.62
CA GLN A 393 -7.42 1.62 34.94
C GLN A 393 -7.78 0.26 35.58
N GLN A 394 -9.01 -0.23 35.41
CA GLN A 394 -9.42 -1.58 35.84
C GLN A 394 -8.68 -2.68 35.05
N LEU A 395 -8.57 -2.55 33.73
CA LEU A 395 -7.86 -3.51 32.87
C LEU A 395 -6.36 -3.60 33.18
N ILE A 396 -5.70 -2.46 33.39
CA ILE A 396 -4.29 -2.39 33.81
C ILE A 396 -4.10 -3.05 35.18
N SER A 397 -4.98 -2.74 36.16
CA SER A 397 -4.91 -3.31 37.50
C SER A 397 -5.08 -4.84 37.48
N LYS A 398 -5.98 -5.33 36.63
CA LYS A 398 -6.23 -6.76 36.40
C LYS A 398 -5.02 -7.45 35.77
N ALA A 399 -4.54 -6.96 34.63
CA ALA A 399 -3.37 -7.51 33.92
C ALA A 399 -2.08 -7.48 34.77
N ALA A 400 -1.92 -6.47 35.64
CA ALA A 400 -0.86 -6.41 36.62
C ALA A 400 -1.00 -7.47 37.72
N SER A 401 -2.21 -7.66 38.26
CA SER A 401 -2.49 -8.68 39.28
C SER A 401 -2.36 -10.12 38.75
N GLU A 402 -2.60 -10.30 37.44
CA GLU A 402 -2.42 -11.56 36.72
C GLU A 402 -0.96 -11.78 36.24
N GLY A 403 -0.06 -10.81 36.46
CA GLY A 403 1.39 -10.95 36.26
C GLY A 403 1.91 -10.74 34.85
N TRP A 404 1.06 -10.54 33.84
CA TRP A 404 1.47 -10.40 32.43
C TRP A 404 1.74 -8.95 31.99
N LEU A 405 1.49 -7.95 32.85
CA LEU A 405 1.77 -6.53 32.60
C LEU A 405 2.71 -5.92 33.64
N CYS A 406 3.83 -5.34 33.18
CA CYS A 406 4.79 -4.65 34.04
C CYS A 406 4.42 -3.16 34.21
N VAL A 407 3.69 -2.81 35.27
CA VAL A 407 3.18 -1.45 35.50
C VAL A 407 4.28 -0.37 35.55
N SER A 408 5.47 -0.70 36.09
CA SER A 408 6.62 0.21 36.10
C SER A 408 7.24 0.47 34.72
N SER A 409 6.71 -0.12 33.66
CA SER A 409 7.09 0.13 32.25
C SER A 409 6.04 0.97 31.50
N LEU A 410 5.00 1.46 32.19
CA LEU A 410 3.93 2.28 31.63
C LEU A 410 4.10 3.76 31.97
N LYS A 411 3.58 4.64 31.11
CA LYS A 411 3.32 6.05 31.45
C LYS A 411 2.31 6.10 32.60
N SER A 412 2.45 7.07 33.51
CA SER A 412 1.49 7.22 34.62
C SER A 412 0.14 7.73 34.11
N LEU A 413 -0.94 7.06 34.49
CA LEU A 413 -2.34 7.50 34.27
C LEU A 413 -2.74 8.68 35.19
N SER A 414 -1.74 9.43 35.68
CA SER A 414 -1.87 10.50 36.67
C SER A 414 -2.70 11.66 36.16
N VAL A 415 -3.52 12.22 37.06
CA VAL A 415 -4.17 13.52 36.85
C VAL A 415 -3.16 14.61 37.20
N GLU A 416 -2.14 14.75 36.36
CA GLU A 416 -1.21 15.88 36.37
C GLU A 416 -1.55 16.80 35.18
N PRO A 417 -1.81 18.10 35.41
CA PRO A 417 -2.05 19.07 34.34
C PRO A 417 -0.73 19.52 33.70
N GLU A 418 0.07 18.57 33.18
CA GLU A 418 1.37 18.87 32.60
C GLU A 418 1.25 19.54 31.22
N ARG A 419 1.58 20.84 31.21
CA ARG A 419 1.72 21.74 30.06
C ARG A 419 0.46 21.99 29.22
N ASN A 420 -0.23 23.05 29.65
CA ASN A 420 -1.16 23.86 28.87
C ASN A 420 -0.78 24.02 27.38
N SER A 421 -1.44 23.28 26.50
CA SER A 421 -2.19 23.92 25.42
C SER A 421 -3.67 23.97 25.86
N ILE A 422 -4.46 24.90 25.30
CA ILE A 422 -5.80 25.24 25.84
C ILE A 422 -6.92 24.33 25.25
N THR A 423 -6.51 23.24 24.61
CA THR A 423 -7.26 22.49 23.58
C THR A 423 -8.42 21.62 24.07
N ASP A 424 -8.70 21.56 25.37
CA ASP A 424 -9.62 20.57 25.96
C ASP A 424 -11.01 21.12 26.33
N SER A 425 -11.43 22.17 25.61
CA SER A 425 -12.82 22.66 25.62
C SER A 425 -13.79 21.60 25.08
N ALA A 426 -14.98 21.50 25.68
CA ALA A 426 -16.04 20.63 25.17
C ALA A 426 -16.46 20.98 23.72
N ALA A 427 -16.29 22.24 23.31
CA ALA A 427 -16.50 22.67 21.93
C ALA A 427 -15.46 22.05 20.98
N ALA A 428 -14.18 22.01 21.37
CA ALA A 428 -13.11 21.41 20.56
C ALA A 428 -13.30 19.90 20.38
N ARG A 429 -13.75 19.18 21.44
CA ARG A 429 -14.09 17.75 21.33
C ARG A 429 -15.27 17.48 20.40
N SER A 430 -16.33 18.29 20.49
CA SER A 430 -17.48 18.24 19.55
C SER A 430 -17.02 18.49 18.10
N PHE A 431 -16.17 19.50 17.91
CA PHE A 431 -15.63 19.87 16.60
C PHE A 431 -14.72 18.79 16.01
N LYS A 432 -13.87 18.12 16.80
CA LYS A 432 -13.06 16.95 16.37
C LYS A 432 -13.93 15.87 15.71
N ILE A 433 -15.04 15.49 16.36
CA ILE A 433 -15.96 14.43 15.91
C ILE A 433 -16.65 14.84 14.60
N LYS A 434 -17.18 16.08 14.53
CA LYS A 434 -17.84 16.59 13.32
C LYS A 434 -16.87 16.74 12.15
N SER A 435 -15.66 17.24 12.40
CA SER A 435 -14.58 17.33 11.41
C SER A 435 -14.31 15.96 10.78
N GLU A 436 -14.24 14.90 11.58
CA GLU A 436 -14.07 13.55 11.07
C GLU A 436 -15.20 13.12 10.12
N SER A 437 -16.47 13.37 10.47
CA SER A 437 -17.59 13.08 9.57
C SER A 437 -17.49 13.85 8.26
N ILE A 438 -17.19 15.15 8.32
CA ILE A 438 -17.04 16.04 7.15
C ILE A 438 -15.90 15.55 6.23
N ILE A 439 -14.75 15.19 6.81
CA ILE A 439 -13.59 14.69 6.07
C ILE A 439 -13.86 13.30 5.45
N GLN A 440 -14.54 12.42 6.19
CA GLN A 440 -14.89 11.09 5.67
C GLN A 440 -15.91 11.16 4.52
N GLU A 441 -16.91 12.05 4.62
CA GLU A 441 -17.85 12.31 3.52
C GLU A 441 -17.16 12.95 2.32
N TYR A 442 -16.28 13.93 2.54
CA TYR A 442 -15.47 14.55 1.49
C TYR A 442 -14.64 13.53 0.69
N PHE A 443 -14.00 12.55 1.35
CA PHE A 443 -13.25 11.50 0.64
C PHE A 443 -14.14 10.58 -0.22
N LEU A 444 -15.46 10.57 0.00
CA LEU A 444 -16.42 9.85 -0.83
C LEU A 444 -16.99 10.74 -1.95
N SER A 445 -17.41 11.97 -1.63
CA SER A 445 -18.10 12.89 -2.55
C SER A 445 -17.15 13.72 -3.44
N GLY A 446 -16.01 14.13 -2.90
CA GLY A 446 -15.13 15.14 -3.49
C GLY A 446 -15.67 16.57 -3.45
N ASP A 447 -16.75 16.85 -2.71
CA ASP A 447 -17.38 18.17 -2.69
C ASP A 447 -16.71 19.12 -1.68
N ILE A 448 -16.00 20.12 -2.20
CA ILE A 448 -15.28 21.13 -1.40
C ILE A 448 -16.23 22.21 -0.87
N LEU A 449 -17.35 22.48 -1.56
CA LEU A 449 -18.28 23.54 -1.18
C LEU A 449 -19.10 23.13 0.05
N GLU A 450 -19.52 21.87 0.12
CA GLU A 450 -20.20 21.32 1.30
C GLU A 450 -19.27 21.34 2.53
N VAL A 451 -18.00 20.97 2.35
CA VAL A 451 -16.98 21.04 3.41
C VAL A 451 -16.80 22.47 3.94
N ASN A 452 -16.64 23.45 3.03
CA ASN A 452 -16.55 24.86 3.43
C ASN A 452 -17.80 25.29 4.21
N SER A 453 -19.01 24.98 3.73
CA SER A 453 -20.24 25.36 4.44
C SER A 453 -20.38 24.69 5.80
N CYS A 454 -20.02 23.41 5.92
CA CYS A 454 -20.01 22.70 7.20
C CYS A 454 -18.99 23.29 8.20
N ILE A 455 -17.79 23.68 7.74
CA ILE A 455 -16.78 24.32 8.58
C ILE A 455 -17.25 25.72 9.01
N GLU A 456 -17.80 26.55 8.11
CA GLU A 456 -18.38 27.85 8.45
C GLU A 456 -19.54 27.74 9.47
N GLN A 457 -20.37 26.69 9.34
CA GLN A 457 -21.49 26.46 10.26
C GLN A 457 -21.07 26.01 11.65
N GLU A 458 -19.93 25.30 11.79
CA GLU A 458 -19.41 24.80 13.07
C GLU A 458 -18.36 25.73 13.71
N ASN A 459 -17.53 26.41 12.91
CA ASN A 459 -16.54 27.38 13.34
C ASN A 459 -16.97 28.83 13.04
N LYS A 460 -18.21 29.20 13.37
CA LYS A 460 -18.82 30.54 13.14
C LYS A 460 -18.02 31.75 13.65
N ASN A 461 -17.03 31.51 14.52
CA ASN A 461 -16.17 32.54 15.10
C ASN A 461 -14.77 32.61 14.42
N ASN A 462 -14.50 31.78 13.40
CA ASN A 462 -13.19 31.59 12.78
C ASN A 462 -12.06 31.41 13.81
N SER A 463 -12.26 30.49 14.77
CA SER A 463 -11.23 30.15 15.75
C SER A 463 -10.05 29.46 15.08
N ALA A 464 -8.87 30.08 15.18
CA ALA A 464 -7.59 29.54 14.70
C ALA A 464 -7.29 28.14 15.26
N GLU A 465 -7.66 27.89 16.52
CA GLU A 465 -7.51 26.60 17.18
C GLU A 465 -8.34 25.49 16.50
N LEU A 466 -9.58 25.80 16.10
CA LEU A 466 -10.45 24.84 15.43
C LEU A 466 -9.99 24.60 13.98
N ASN A 467 -9.50 25.63 13.29
CA ASN A 467 -8.89 25.50 11.97
C ASN A 467 -7.63 24.62 12.01
N ALA A 468 -6.73 24.84 12.97
CA ALA A 468 -5.55 24.00 13.22
C ALA A 468 -5.92 22.54 13.53
N ILE A 469 -6.95 22.31 14.36
CA ILE A 469 -7.50 20.99 14.65
C ILE A 469 -8.05 20.32 13.37
N PHE A 470 -8.74 21.06 12.50
CA PHE A 470 -9.23 20.53 11.22
C PHE A 470 -8.08 20.12 10.30
N VAL A 471 -7.06 20.97 10.13
CA VAL A 471 -5.87 20.69 9.32
C VAL A 471 -5.15 19.42 9.82
N LYS A 472 -4.94 19.29 11.14
CA LYS A 472 -4.39 18.07 11.73
C LYS A 472 -5.24 16.86 11.41
N LYS A 473 -6.55 16.91 11.67
CA LYS A 473 -7.46 15.77 11.48
C LYS A 473 -7.56 15.35 10.01
N LEU A 474 -7.57 16.30 9.08
CA LEU A 474 -7.57 16.06 7.63
C LEU A 474 -6.32 15.29 7.17
N ILE A 475 -5.13 15.77 7.55
CA ILE A 475 -3.88 15.15 7.13
C ILE A 475 -3.69 13.79 7.82
N THR A 476 -4.00 13.65 9.11
CA THR A 476 -3.96 12.33 9.80
C THR A 476 -4.89 11.32 9.12
N LEU A 477 -6.15 11.68 8.84
CA LEU A 477 -7.11 10.78 8.17
C LEU A 477 -6.74 10.45 6.72
N ALA A 478 -5.87 11.24 6.08
CA ALA A 478 -5.34 10.98 4.75
C ALA A 478 -4.08 10.10 4.76
N MET A 479 -3.22 10.23 5.78
CA MET A 479 -2.02 9.39 5.94
C MET A 479 -2.34 7.91 6.20
N ASP A 480 -3.44 7.62 6.90
CA ASP A 480 -4.01 6.27 7.08
C ASP A 480 -4.86 5.80 5.86
N ARG A 481 -4.63 6.34 4.65
CA ARG A 481 -5.40 6.03 3.42
C ARG A 481 -4.50 5.98 2.17
N LYS A 482 -5.11 5.72 1.01
CA LYS A 482 -4.40 5.63 -0.27
C LYS A 482 -4.07 7.03 -0.78
N ASN A 483 -3.17 7.09 -1.76
CA ASN A 483 -2.71 8.36 -2.32
C ASN A 483 -3.85 9.22 -2.93
N ARG A 484 -4.97 8.63 -3.34
CA ARG A 484 -6.16 9.39 -3.75
C ARG A 484 -6.62 10.33 -2.63
N GLU A 485 -6.78 9.81 -1.42
CA GLU A 485 -7.24 10.60 -0.29
C GLU A 485 -6.17 11.59 0.20
N LYS A 486 -4.88 11.30 -0.04
CA LYS A 486 -3.76 12.24 0.18
C LYS A 486 -3.75 13.42 -0.80
N GLU A 487 -4.02 13.17 -2.08
CA GLU A 487 -4.23 14.23 -3.08
C GLU A 487 -5.48 15.04 -2.76
N MET A 488 -6.61 14.38 -2.44
CA MET A 488 -7.84 15.08 -2.03
C MET A 488 -7.62 15.95 -0.79
N ALA A 489 -6.89 15.47 0.23
CA ALA A 489 -6.54 16.29 1.39
C ALA A 489 -5.65 17.50 1.04
N SER A 490 -4.74 17.36 0.08
CA SER A 490 -3.89 18.45 -0.41
C SER A 490 -4.69 19.50 -1.19
N VAL A 491 -5.57 19.04 -2.09
CA VAL A 491 -6.49 19.90 -2.87
C VAL A 491 -7.49 20.61 -1.95
N LEU A 492 -8.04 19.92 -0.94
CA LEU A 492 -8.92 20.55 0.04
C LEU A 492 -8.17 21.61 0.84
N LEU A 493 -6.98 21.30 1.38
CA LEU A 493 -6.19 22.25 2.17
C LEU A 493 -5.89 23.55 1.40
N SER A 494 -5.62 23.47 0.10
CA SER A 494 -5.44 24.65 -0.77
C SER A 494 -6.74 25.38 -1.14
N SER A 495 -7.90 24.80 -0.84
CA SER A 495 -9.23 25.34 -1.17
C SER A 495 -10.04 25.83 0.06
N LEU A 496 -9.60 25.49 1.27
CA LEU A 496 -10.21 25.95 2.53
C LEU A 496 -9.92 27.43 2.85
N CYS A 497 -8.92 28.03 2.21
CA CYS A 497 -8.51 29.43 2.39
C CYS A 497 -8.27 29.87 3.85
N PHE A 498 -7.86 28.94 4.72
CA PHE A 498 -7.51 29.24 6.11
C PHE A 498 -6.32 30.21 6.20
N PRO A 499 -6.26 31.06 7.25
CA PRO A 499 -5.08 31.84 7.56
C PRO A 499 -3.81 30.97 7.60
N ALA A 500 -2.69 31.48 7.08
CA ALA A 500 -1.43 30.74 7.04
C ALA A 500 -1.02 30.28 8.46
N ASP A 501 -1.17 31.16 9.46
CA ASP A 501 -0.86 30.88 10.86
C ASP A 501 -1.69 29.70 11.43
N ASP A 502 -2.95 29.56 11.03
CA ASP A 502 -3.81 28.43 11.44
C ASP A 502 -3.31 27.11 10.85
N VAL A 503 -2.89 27.14 9.57
CA VAL A 503 -2.32 25.97 8.88
C VAL A 503 -0.95 25.61 9.47
N VAL A 504 -0.12 26.61 9.80
CA VAL A 504 1.14 26.44 10.52
C VAL A 504 0.90 25.76 11.86
N ASN A 505 -0.06 26.23 12.66
CA ASN A 505 -0.41 25.60 13.93
C ASN A 505 -0.90 24.14 13.73
N GLY A 506 -1.70 23.87 12.69
CA GLY A 506 -2.09 22.50 12.32
C GLY A 506 -0.89 21.60 12.00
N PHE A 507 0.12 22.11 11.27
CA PHE A 507 1.35 21.39 10.99
C PHE A 507 2.30 21.26 12.21
N VAL A 508 2.34 22.24 13.12
CA VAL A 508 3.02 22.11 14.42
C VAL A 508 2.42 20.95 15.20
N MET A 509 1.10 20.93 15.38
CA MET A 509 0.41 19.85 16.09
C MET A 509 0.61 18.48 15.42
N LEU A 510 0.83 18.41 14.10
CA LEU A 510 1.20 17.17 13.40
C LEU A 510 2.64 16.75 13.69
N ILE A 511 3.59 17.71 13.65
CA ILE A 511 5.03 17.52 13.91
C ILE A 511 5.29 17.10 15.36
N GLU A 512 4.60 17.69 16.33
CA GLU A 512 4.67 17.30 17.75
C GLU A 512 4.25 15.83 17.97
N SER A 513 3.19 15.39 17.28
CA SER A 513 2.72 13.99 17.35
C SER A 513 3.35 13.06 16.30
N ALA A 514 4.34 13.52 15.52
CA ALA A 514 4.93 12.72 14.44
C ALA A 514 5.69 11.50 14.98
N ASP A 515 6.36 11.63 16.13
CA ASP A 515 7.06 10.52 16.79
C ASP A 515 6.08 9.40 17.22
N ASP A 516 4.90 9.72 17.77
CA ASP A 516 3.88 8.72 18.14
C ASP A 516 3.10 8.16 16.94
N THR A 517 2.83 8.99 15.93
CA THR A 517 2.10 8.59 14.70
C THR A 517 2.94 7.64 13.85
N ALA A 518 4.26 7.85 13.80
CA ALA A 518 5.21 6.93 13.14
C ALA A 518 5.28 5.54 13.81
N LEU A 519 4.77 5.38 15.06
CA LEU A 519 4.61 4.08 15.70
C LEU A 519 3.33 3.33 15.28
N ASP A 520 2.37 4.01 14.62
CA ASP A 520 1.20 3.39 13.97
C ASP A 520 1.48 3.11 12.49
N ASN A 521 2.10 4.05 11.76
CA ASN A 521 2.44 3.92 10.35
C ASN A 521 3.88 4.42 10.09
N PRO A 522 4.85 3.56 9.70
CA PRO A 522 6.24 3.97 9.52
C PRO A 522 6.46 4.91 8.32
N VAL A 523 5.52 4.98 7.36
CA VAL A 523 5.58 5.83 6.17
C VAL A 523 5.16 7.28 6.46
N VAL A 524 4.71 7.58 7.69
CA VAL A 524 4.34 8.94 8.13
C VAL A 524 5.49 9.94 8.00
N VAL A 525 6.75 9.49 8.05
CA VAL A 525 7.91 10.38 7.89
C VAL A 525 7.96 10.93 6.46
N GLU A 526 7.80 10.05 5.47
CA GLU A 526 7.72 10.36 4.04
C GLU A 526 6.43 11.12 3.71
N ASP A 527 5.28 10.61 4.17
CA ASP A 527 3.97 11.21 3.90
C ASP A 527 3.86 12.64 4.45
N LEU A 528 4.20 12.86 5.72
CA LEU A 528 4.09 14.19 6.34
C LEU A 528 5.11 15.18 5.75
N ALA A 529 6.29 14.70 5.36
CA ALA A 529 7.28 15.52 4.66
C ALA A 529 6.78 15.92 3.27
N MET A 530 6.08 15.01 2.57
CA MET A 530 5.46 15.31 1.30
C MET A 530 4.24 16.24 1.45
N PHE A 531 3.42 16.11 2.48
CA PHE A 531 2.35 17.08 2.78
C PHE A 531 2.89 18.49 3.04
N LEU A 532 3.95 18.63 3.85
CA LEU A 532 4.61 19.93 4.09
C LEU A 532 5.19 20.52 2.81
N ALA A 533 5.87 19.71 1.99
CA ALA A 533 6.39 20.16 0.71
C ALA A 533 5.26 20.53 -0.27
N ARG A 534 4.15 19.76 -0.28
CA ARG A 534 2.96 19.99 -1.11
C ARG A 534 2.26 21.30 -0.74
N ALA A 535 2.06 21.57 0.56
CA ALA A 535 1.45 22.80 1.06
C ALA A 535 2.28 24.07 0.74
N VAL A 536 3.61 23.97 0.70
CA VAL A 536 4.48 25.06 0.23
C VAL A 536 4.39 25.26 -1.29
N VAL A 537 4.20 24.19 -2.06
CA VAL A 537 4.03 24.25 -3.53
C VAL A 537 2.62 24.67 -3.96
N ASP A 538 1.60 24.46 -3.13
CA ASP A 538 0.24 25.02 -3.28
C ASP A 538 0.12 26.46 -2.75
N GLU A 539 1.22 27.08 -2.30
CA GLU A 539 1.27 28.44 -1.74
C GLU A 539 0.45 28.63 -0.43
N VAL A 540 0.04 27.54 0.22
CA VAL A 540 -0.68 27.56 1.52
C VAL A 540 0.27 27.87 2.68
N LEU A 541 1.53 27.45 2.56
CA LEU A 541 2.61 27.80 3.49
C LEU A 541 3.70 28.58 2.77
N ALA A 542 4.22 29.65 3.37
CA ALA A 542 5.46 30.24 2.88
C ALA A 542 6.65 29.33 3.24
N PRO A 543 7.74 29.30 2.44
CA PRO A 543 8.95 28.55 2.81
C PRO A 543 9.49 28.91 4.20
N GLN A 544 9.30 30.17 4.61
CA GLN A 544 9.67 30.73 5.91
C GLN A 544 9.01 30.01 7.10
N ASN A 545 7.77 29.53 6.94
CA ASN A 545 7.07 28.83 8.03
C ASN A 545 7.70 27.46 8.32
N LEU A 546 8.52 26.90 7.43
CA LEU A 546 9.29 25.69 7.72
C LEU A 546 10.45 25.94 8.69
N GLU A 547 10.89 27.18 8.91
CA GLU A 547 11.76 27.53 10.04
C GLU A 547 10.96 27.58 11.35
N GLU A 548 9.77 28.20 11.32
CA GLU A 548 8.86 28.35 12.45
C GLU A 548 8.37 27.00 13.01
N ILE A 549 7.82 26.13 12.15
CA ILE A 549 7.40 24.76 12.52
C ILE A 549 8.61 23.96 13.07
N GLY A 550 9.81 24.22 12.56
CA GLY A 550 11.06 23.60 13.04
C GLY A 550 11.54 24.11 14.40
N SER A 551 11.19 25.34 14.79
CA SER A 551 11.58 25.91 16.09
C SER A 551 10.93 25.21 17.28
N GLN A 552 9.81 24.51 17.07
CA GLN A 552 9.05 23.80 18.10
C GLN A 552 9.43 22.31 18.22
N CYS A 553 10.40 21.82 17.42
CA CYS A 553 10.84 20.42 17.47
C CYS A 553 11.62 20.11 18.77
N LEU A 554 11.09 19.17 19.56
CA LEU A 554 11.61 18.78 20.89
C LEU A 554 13.07 18.26 20.92
N SER A 555 13.62 17.78 19.79
CA SER A 555 14.97 17.24 19.70
C SER A 555 15.51 17.25 18.26
N PRO A 556 16.82 17.48 18.03
CA PRO A 556 17.44 17.40 16.69
C PRO A 556 17.27 16.05 15.98
N ASP A 557 17.10 14.97 16.74
CA ASP A 557 16.94 13.60 16.23
C ASP A 557 15.49 13.09 16.22
N SER A 558 14.51 13.93 16.59
CA SER A 558 13.08 13.59 16.56
C SER A 558 12.59 13.24 15.15
N ILE A 559 11.45 12.56 15.04
CA ILE A 559 10.83 12.29 13.75
C ILE A 559 10.32 13.58 13.11
N GLY A 560 9.82 14.55 13.90
CA GLY A 560 9.53 15.91 13.41
C GLY A 560 10.72 16.59 12.72
N SER A 561 11.91 16.52 13.33
CA SER A 561 13.15 17.05 12.75
C SER A 561 13.58 16.32 11.47
N LYS A 562 13.30 15.01 11.35
CA LYS A 562 13.53 14.22 10.13
C LYS A 562 12.56 14.61 9.01
N VAL A 563 11.27 14.74 9.32
CA VAL A 563 10.21 15.19 8.41
C VAL A 563 10.56 16.53 7.78
N LEU A 564 10.89 17.55 8.59
CA LEU A 564 11.23 18.88 8.11
C LEU A 564 12.52 18.90 7.27
N ARG A 565 13.54 18.12 7.66
CA ARG A 565 14.77 17.95 6.88
C ARG A 565 14.49 17.33 5.51
N MET A 566 13.57 16.36 5.44
CA MET A 566 13.17 15.71 4.19
C MET A 566 12.33 16.66 3.31
N ALA A 567 11.35 17.37 3.87
CA ALA A 567 10.56 18.37 3.14
C ALA A 567 11.45 19.47 2.54
N LYS A 568 12.40 20.01 3.32
CA LYS A 568 13.39 21.00 2.85
C LYS A 568 14.38 20.43 1.82
N SER A 569 14.62 19.12 1.82
CA SER A 569 15.42 18.44 0.80
C SER A 569 14.63 18.32 -0.52
N SER A 570 13.39 17.84 -0.45
CA SER A 570 12.49 17.70 -1.60
C SER A 570 12.22 19.03 -2.31
N LEU A 571 11.98 20.11 -1.56
CA LEU A 571 11.77 21.45 -2.10
C LEU A 571 13.01 22.02 -2.83
N LYS A 572 14.23 21.65 -2.40
CA LYS A 572 15.51 22.12 -2.98
C LYS A 572 15.92 21.37 -4.25
N ALA A 573 15.24 20.30 -4.63
CA ALA A 573 15.56 19.54 -5.83
C ALA A 573 15.19 20.32 -7.12
N THR A 574 15.96 20.14 -8.20
CA THR A 574 15.61 20.69 -9.51
C THR A 574 14.26 20.12 -9.99
N LEU A 575 13.37 20.99 -10.47
CA LEU A 575 11.98 20.67 -10.81
C LEU A 575 11.19 20.06 -9.63
N SER A 576 11.49 20.47 -8.39
CA SER A 576 10.76 20.05 -7.19
C SER A 576 9.26 20.31 -7.29
N GLY A 577 8.85 21.53 -7.68
CA GLY A 577 7.45 21.94 -7.81
C GLY A 577 6.59 20.97 -8.65
N GLU A 578 6.97 20.70 -9.90
CA GLU A 578 6.21 19.79 -10.78
C GLU A 578 6.18 18.33 -10.27
N ARG A 579 7.22 17.90 -9.53
CA ARG A 579 7.30 16.57 -8.93
C ARG A 579 6.42 16.46 -7.69
N ILE A 580 6.41 17.51 -6.86
CA ILE A 580 5.61 17.62 -5.65
C ILE A 580 4.12 17.78 -5.99
N LEU A 581 3.77 18.54 -7.04
CA LEU A 581 2.42 18.62 -7.63
C LEU A 581 1.85 17.26 -8.07
N ARG A 582 2.69 16.22 -8.16
CA ARG A 582 2.29 14.86 -8.58
C ARG A 582 2.72 13.78 -7.56
N CYS A 583 3.13 14.16 -6.35
CA CYS A 583 3.77 13.21 -5.41
C CYS A 583 2.87 12.04 -5.02
N TRP A 584 1.57 12.27 -4.95
CA TRP A 584 0.57 11.23 -4.68
C TRP A 584 0.23 10.40 -5.93
N GLY A 585 0.48 10.93 -7.13
CA GLY A 585 -0.04 10.41 -8.40
C GLY A 585 -1.48 10.87 -8.60
N GLY A 586 -1.76 11.48 -9.75
CA GLY A 586 -3.04 12.18 -10.01
C GLY A 586 -4.27 11.27 -9.86
N GLY A 587 -5.00 11.43 -8.77
CA GLY A 587 -6.19 10.64 -8.46
C GLY A 587 -7.48 11.35 -8.88
N GLY A 588 -8.11 10.91 -9.97
CA GLY A 588 -9.29 11.60 -10.50
C GLY A 588 -10.24 10.82 -11.42
N SER A 589 -9.84 9.68 -12.00
CA SER A 589 -10.74 8.86 -12.82
C SER A 589 -10.33 7.38 -12.83
N SER A 590 -11.26 6.49 -13.15
CA SER A 590 -11.12 5.03 -13.03
C SER A 590 -10.39 4.35 -14.20
N ARG A 591 -9.30 4.97 -14.69
CA ARG A 591 -8.39 4.39 -15.69
C ARG A 591 -6.93 4.64 -15.33
N THR A 592 -6.07 3.73 -15.78
CA THR A 592 -4.61 3.73 -15.64
C THR A 592 -3.98 5.08 -15.96
N GLY A 593 -2.86 5.39 -15.29
CA GLY A 593 -2.18 6.69 -15.35
C GLY A 593 -1.90 7.19 -16.77
N TRP A 594 -2.18 8.47 -16.98
CA TRP A 594 -2.07 9.17 -18.27
C TRP A 594 -0.71 9.87 -18.35
N ALA A 595 -0.09 9.92 -19.53
CA ALA A 595 1.00 10.87 -19.76
C ALA A 595 0.44 12.30 -19.76
N VAL A 596 1.29 13.30 -19.47
CA VAL A 596 0.88 14.71 -19.52
C VAL A 596 0.42 15.08 -20.94
N GLU A 597 1.03 14.43 -21.92
CA GLU A 597 0.78 14.55 -23.35
C GLU A 597 -0.63 14.03 -23.71
N ASP A 598 -1.05 12.88 -23.19
CA ASP A 598 -2.42 12.35 -23.38
C ASP A 598 -3.48 13.32 -22.82
N VAL A 599 -3.18 13.95 -21.68
CA VAL A 599 -4.07 14.92 -21.03
C VAL A 599 -4.14 16.22 -21.84
N LYS A 600 -2.99 16.75 -22.32
CA LYS A 600 -2.94 17.89 -23.25
C LYS A 600 -3.73 17.62 -24.53
N ASP A 601 -3.66 16.40 -25.05
CA ASP A 601 -4.37 15.96 -26.23
C ASP A 601 -5.89 15.90 -26.02
N LYS A 602 -6.33 15.33 -24.88
CA LYS A 602 -7.75 15.29 -24.52
C LYS A 602 -8.31 16.68 -24.25
N ILE A 603 -7.54 17.57 -23.61
CA ILE A 603 -7.92 18.99 -23.44
C ILE A 603 -8.05 19.67 -24.81
N GLY A 604 -7.14 19.42 -25.76
CA GLY A 604 -7.25 19.92 -27.13
C GLY A 604 -8.56 19.50 -27.79
N LYS A 605 -8.82 18.19 -27.85
CA LYS A 605 -10.03 17.60 -28.46
C LYS A 605 -11.33 18.11 -27.81
N LEU A 606 -11.35 18.27 -26.49
CA LEU A 606 -12.48 18.85 -25.74
C LEU A 606 -12.76 20.29 -26.15
N LEU A 607 -11.73 21.13 -26.24
CA LEU A 607 -11.87 22.53 -26.63
C LEU A 607 -12.27 22.66 -28.11
N GLU A 608 -11.73 21.81 -29.00
CA GLU A 608 -12.11 21.73 -30.41
C GLU A 608 -13.58 21.30 -30.62
N GLU A 609 -14.09 20.35 -29.84
CA GLU A 609 -15.49 19.92 -29.88
C GLU A 609 -16.45 21.02 -29.40
N TYR A 610 -16.12 21.69 -28.30
CA TYR A 610 -16.88 22.85 -27.81
C TYR A 610 -16.82 24.05 -28.78
N GLU A 611 -15.67 24.27 -29.43
CA GLU A 611 -15.50 25.28 -30.47
C GLU A 611 -16.40 24.99 -31.67
N SER A 612 -16.44 23.72 -32.09
CA SER A 612 -17.22 23.22 -33.24
C SER A 612 -18.74 23.20 -33.01
N GLY A 613 -19.20 23.46 -31.78
CA GLY A 613 -20.62 23.65 -31.48
C GLY A 613 -21.14 23.04 -30.18
N GLY A 614 -20.30 22.31 -29.42
CA GLY A 614 -20.72 21.62 -28.18
C GLY A 614 -21.37 22.50 -27.10
N ASP A 615 -22.11 21.86 -26.18
CA ASP A 615 -22.73 22.54 -25.02
C ASP A 615 -21.69 22.93 -23.97
N ILE A 616 -21.91 24.07 -23.30
CA ILE A 616 -21.01 24.59 -22.28
C ILE A 616 -20.98 23.69 -21.04
N ARG A 617 -22.12 23.10 -20.67
CA ARG A 617 -22.20 22.14 -19.55
C ARG A 617 -21.54 20.80 -19.87
N GLU A 618 -21.56 20.38 -21.13
CA GLU A 618 -20.82 19.21 -21.59
C GLU A 618 -19.32 19.44 -21.45
N ALA A 619 -18.81 20.59 -21.94
CA ALA A 619 -17.42 20.98 -21.78
C ALA A 619 -16.99 21.09 -20.31
N CYS A 620 -17.79 21.74 -19.45
CA CYS A 620 -17.55 21.79 -18.00
C CYS A 620 -17.57 20.39 -17.35
N ARG A 621 -18.48 19.49 -17.75
CA ARG A 621 -18.53 18.12 -17.24
C ARG A 621 -17.29 17.34 -17.67
N CYS A 622 -16.90 17.42 -18.94
CA CYS A 622 -15.71 16.77 -19.49
C CYS A 622 -14.42 17.29 -18.84
N ILE A 623 -14.33 18.59 -18.50
CA ILE A 623 -13.22 19.16 -17.70
C ILE A 623 -13.22 18.55 -16.28
N LYS A 624 -14.37 18.50 -15.60
CA LYS A 624 -14.49 17.87 -14.27
C LYS A 624 -14.13 16.37 -14.30
N GLU A 625 -14.50 15.66 -15.37
CA GLU A 625 -14.17 14.25 -15.64
C GLU A 625 -12.70 14.01 -16.03
N LEU A 626 -11.87 15.04 -16.23
CA LEU A 626 -10.41 14.86 -16.26
C LEU A 626 -9.87 14.51 -14.88
N GLY A 627 -10.48 15.03 -13.81
CA GLY A 627 -10.05 14.79 -12.43
C GLY A 627 -8.66 15.34 -12.11
N MET A 628 -8.21 16.39 -12.81
CA MET A 628 -6.88 17.00 -12.65
C MET A 628 -6.97 18.52 -12.39
N PRO A 629 -7.57 18.95 -11.26
CA PRO A 629 -7.81 20.37 -10.97
C PRO A 629 -6.52 21.20 -10.95
N PHE A 630 -5.39 20.60 -10.54
CA PHE A 630 -4.07 21.24 -10.55
C PHE A 630 -3.51 21.53 -11.96
N PHE A 631 -4.08 20.94 -13.01
CA PHE A 631 -3.66 21.10 -14.41
C PHE A 631 -4.66 21.93 -15.24
N HIS A 632 -5.71 22.48 -14.62
CA HIS A 632 -6.71 23.31 -15.31
C HIS A 632 -6.13 24.59 -15.94
N HIS A 633 -4.94 25.02 -15.51
CA HIS A 633 -4.13 26.05 -16.18
C HIS A 633 -3.87 25.74 -17.67
N GLU A 634 -3.85 24.46 -18.09
CA GLU A 634 -3.66 24.05 -19.49
C GLU A 634 -4.94 24.27 -20.31
N VAL A 635 -6.11 24.06 -19.69
CA VAL A 635 -7.42 24.42 -20.29
C VAL A 635 -7.47 25.93 -20.52
N VAL A 636 -7.02 26.73 -19.54
CA VAL A 636 -6.92 28.19 -19.65
C VAL A 636 -5.92 28.60 -20.73
N LYS A 637 -4.69 28.04 -20.71
CA LYS A 637 -3.65 28.34 -21.72
C LYS A 637 -4.15 28.05 -23.13
N LYS A 638 -4.60 26.82 -23.40
CA LYS A 638 -5.06 26.43 -24.74
C LYS A 638 -6.26 27.25 -25.19
N SER A 639 -7.23 27.51 -24.30
CA SER A 639 -8.36 28.39 -24.62
C SER A 639 -7.89 29.79 -25.03
N LEU A 640 -6.99 30.42 -24.28
CA LEU A 640 -6.47 31.77 -24.59
C LEU A 640 -5.67 31.82 -25.90
N VAL A 641 -4.82 30.82 -26.15
CA VAL A 641 -4.07 30.69 -27.41
C VAL A 641 -5.03 30.59 -28.59
N THR A 642 -6.01 29.67 -28.53
CA THR A 642 -7.00 29.48 -29.60
C THR A 642 -7.94 30.69 -29.76
N ILE A 643 -8.26 31.41 -28.69
CA ILE A 643 -8.96 32.72 -28.76
C ILE A 643 -8.14 33.73 -29.58
N MET A 644 -6.82 33.79 -29.40
CA MET A 644 -5.95 34.76 -30.09
C MET A 644 -5.67 34.39 -31.55
N GLU A 645 -5.50 33.10 -31.83
CA GLU A 645 -5.33 32.52 -33.18
C GLU A 645 -6.59 32.67 -34.04
N LYS A 646 -7.73 32.15 -33.53
CA LYS A 646 -8.98 32.00 -34.29
C LYS A 646 -10.00 33.12 -34.05
N LYS A 647 -9.71 34.04 -33.11
CA LYS A 647 -10.55 35.20 -32.72
C LYS A 647 -11.95 34.77 -32.25
N ASN A 648 -12.03 33.62 -31.58
CA ASN A 648 -13.28 32.93 -31.21
C ASN A 648 -13.68 33.15 -29.74
N GLU A 649 -14.62 34.05 -29.51
CA GLU A 649 -15.13 34.41 -28.18
C GLU A 649 -15.91 33.28 -27.45
N ARG A 650 -16.28 32.16 -28.10
CA ARG A 650 -16.98 31.04 -27.42
C ARG A 650 -16.16 30.50 -26.24
N LEU A 651 -14.85 30.35 -26.44
CA LEU A 651 -13.92 29.86 -25.41
C LEU A 651 -13.78 30.82 -24.22
N TRP A 652 -13.92 32.14 -24.45
CA TRP A 652 -13.99 33.13 -23.36
C TRP A 652 -15.29 33.00 -22.54
N GLY A 653 -16.37 32.51 -23.16
CA GLY A 653 -17.59 32.08 -22.49
C GLY A 653 -17.37 30.84 -21.62
N LEU A 654 -16.68 29.82 -22.12
CA LEU A 654 -16.33 28.62 -21.35
C LEU A 654 -15.45 28.95 -20.14
N LEU A 655 -14.41 29.78 -20.30
CA LEU A 655 -13.57 30.21 -19.18
C LEU A 655 -14.36 30.99 -18.12
N LYS A 656 -15.39 31.76 -18.53
CA LYS A 656 -16.31 32.44 -17.60
C LYS A 656 -17.12 31.45 -16.78
N GLU A 657 -17.80 30.52 -17.43
CA GLU A 657 -18.63 29.52 -16.75
C GLU A 657 -17.78 28.63 -15.82
N CYS A 658 -16.60 28.21 -16.27
CA CYS A 658 -15.66 27.44 -15.47
C CYS A 658 -15.12 28.19 -14.24
N PHE A 659 -14.94 29.51 -14.33
CA PHE A 659 -14.51 30.32 -13.18
C PHE A 659 -15.67 30.59 -12.20
N GLU A 660 -16.83 31.00 -12.72
CA GLU A 660 -18.01 31.33 -11.89
C GLU A 660 -18.64 30.09 -11.22
N SER A 661 -18.44 28.89 -11.78
CA SER A 661 -18.79 27.60 -11.14
C SER A 661 -17.71 27.04 -10.22
N GLY A 662 -16.58 27.73 -10.04
CA GLY A 662 -15.45 27.28 -9.22
C GLY A 662 -14.63 26.12 -9.81
N LEU A 663 -14.98 25.62 -11.00
CA LEU A 663 -14.30 24.51 -11.68
C LEU A 663 -12.85 24.85 -12.08
N ILE A 664 -12.55 26.13 -12.34
CA ILE A 664 -11.20 26.65 -12.52
C ILE A 664 -10.96 27.73 -11.46
N THR A 665 -10.10 27.42 -10.48
CA THR A 665 -9.79 28.33 -9.38
C THR A 665 -8.98 29.55 -9.85
N PHE A 666 -8.99 30.62 -9.05
CA PHE A 666 -8.22 31.84 -9.30
C PHE A 666 -6.71 31.57 -9.52
N ASN A 667 -6.11 30.65 -8.76
CA ASN A 667 -4.71 30.28 -8.94
C ASN A 667 -4.48 29.56 -10.28
N GLN A 668 -5.37 28.64 -10.68
CA GLN A 668 -5.31 27.97 -12.00
C GLN A 668 -5.54 28.94 -13.18
N MET A 669 -6.42 29.92 -13.00
CA MET A 669 -6.64 30.99 -13.97
C MET A 669 -5.39 31.86 -14.12
N MET A 670 -4.80 32.33 -13.02
CA MET A 670 -3.58 33.15 -13.04
C MET A 670 -2.38 32.40 -13.63
N LYS A 671 -2.17 31.13 -13.23
CA LYS A 671 -1.13 30.26 -13.81
C LYS A 671 -1.38 30.04 -15.30
N GLY A 672 -2.63 29.87 -15.74
CA GLY A 672 -2.98 29.75 -17.15
C GLY A 672 -2.59 30.98 -17.99
N PHE A 673 -2.93 32.19 -17.52
CA PHE A 673 -2.48 33.43 -18.17
C PHE A 673 -0.95 33.58 -18.13
N GLY A 674 -0.30 33.25 -17.02
CA GLY A 674 1.17 33.27 -16.90
C GLY A 674 1.85 32.39 -17.96
N ARG A 675 1.36 31.17 -18.17
CA ARG A 675 1.91 30.25 -19.18
C ARG A 675 1.60 30.65 -20.63
N VAL A 676 0.69 31.58 -20.88
CA VAL A 676 0.56 32.24 -22.20
C VAL A 676 1.59 33.36 -22.32
N ALA A 677 1.76 34.18 -21.27
CA ALA A 677 2.75 35.25 -21.22
C ALA A 677 4.19 34.75 -21.48
N GLU A 678 4.54 33.59 -20.91
CA GLU A 678 5.82 32.88 -21.14
C GLU A 678 6.06 32.49 -22.61
N SER A 679 5.00 32.21 -23.39
CA SER A 679 5.10 31.80 -24.80
C SER A 679 4.52 32.84 -25.77
N LEU A 680 4.47 34.12 -25.38
CA LEU A 680 4.04 35.21 -26.26
C LEU A 680 5.01 35.46 -27.41
N ASP A 681 6.30 35.22 -27.19
CA ASP A 681 7.36 35.45 -28.17
C ASP A 681 7.28 34.43 -29.31
N ASP A 682 7.05 33.15 -28.98
CA ASP A 682 6.78 32.11 -29.97
C ASP A 682 5.44 32.34 -30.68
N LEU A 683 4.37 32.64 -29.93
CA LEU A 683 3.03 32.88 -30.48
C LEU A 683 2.96 34.11 -31.40
N ALA A 684 3.87 35.09 -31.22
CA ALA A 684 3.99 36.24 -32.09
C ALA A 684 4.58 35.92 -33.48
N LEU A 685 5.18 34.73 -33.67
CA LEU A 685 5.63 34.26 -34.98
C LEU A 685 4.44 33.86 -35.87
N ASP A 686 3.43 33.20 -35.28
CA ASP A 686 2.22 32.75 -35.98
C ASP A 686 1.09 33.81 -35.97
N VAL A 687 1.00 34.63 -34.90
CA VAL A 687 -0.04 35.64 -34.70
C VAL A 687 0.62 37.02 -34.45
N PRO A 688 0.86 37.85 -35.50
CA PRO A 688 1.64 39.08 -35.38
C PRO A 688 1.09 40.14 -34.40
N ASP A 689 -0.20 40.11 -34.06
CA ASP A 689 -0.81 40.99 -33.05
C ASP A 689 -0.92 40.36 -31.64
N ALA A 690 -0.31 39.19 -31.40
CA ALA A 690 -0.44 38.39 -30.17
C ALA A 690 -0.22 39.19 -28.88
N ARG A 691 0.90 39.92 -28.75
CA ARG A 691 1.20 40.72 -27.55
C ARG A 691 0.09 41.75 -27.26
N THR A 692 -0.43 42.39 -28.31
CA THR A 692 -1.49 43.42 -28.22
C THR A 692 -2.88 42.83 -28.00
N GLN A 693 -3.15 41.63 -28.52
CA GLN A 693 -4.37 40.88 -28.20
C GLN A 693 -4.35 40.44 -26.71
N PHE A 694 -3.27 39.81 -26.26
CA PHE A 694 -3.14 39.29 -24.90
C PHE A 694 -3.27 40.40 -23.85
N ALA A 695 -2.70 41.59 -24.09
CA ALA A 695 -2.89 42.75 -23.23
C ALA A 695 -4.37 43.08 -22.97
N LYS A 696 -5.19 43.09 -24.02
CA LYS A 696 -6.64 43.35 -23.91
C LYS A 696 -7.35 42.24 -23.13
N TYR A 697 -6.94 40.98 -23.31
CA TYR A 697 -7.50 39.87 -22.53
C TYR A 697 -7.07 39.89 -21.06
N VAL A 698 -5.85 40.34 -20.73
CA VAL A 698 -5.39 40.53 -19.35
C VAL A 698 -6.16 41.66 -18.65
N GLU A 699 -6.36 42.83 -19.29
CA GLU A 699 -7.21 43.89 -18.72
C GLU A 699 -8.66 43.42 -18.54
N ARG A 700 -9.22 42.71 -19.53
CA ARG A 700 -10.57 42.15 -19.47
C ARG A 700 -10.72 41.06 -18.39
N ALA A 701 -9.64 40.37 -18.04
CA ALA A 701 -9.59 39.40 -16.94
C ALA A 701 -9.47 40.08 -15.57
N LYS A 702 -8.62 41.12 -15.42
CA LYS A 702 -8.57 41.96 -14.22
C LYS A 702 -9.93 42.60 -13.91
N ASN A 703 -10.58 43.19 -14.93
CA ASN A 703 -11.92 43.77 -14.83
C ASN A 703 -13.04 42.75 -14.50
N LYS A 704 -12.73 41.44 -14.54
CA LYS A 704 -13.62 40.34 -14.12
C LYS A 704 -13.21 39.67 -12.79
N GLY A 705 -12.13 40.12 -12.14
CA GLY A 705 -11.58 39.46 -10.95
C GLY A 705 -10.93 38.10 -11.22
N TRP A 706 -10.59 37.78 -12.48
CA TRP A 706 -9.90 36.53 -12.86
C TRP A 706 -8.39 36.59 -12.62
N LEU A 707 -7.84 37.80 -12.52
CA LEU A 707 -6.43 38.10 -12.25
C LEU A 707 -6.35 39.22 -11.22
N ASP A 708 -5.29 39.22 -10.42
CA ASP A 708 -4.94 40.36 -9.56
C ASP A 708 -4.54 41.56 -10.43
N ASN A 709 -4.86 42.77 -9.93
CA ASN A 709 -4.35 44.02 -10.45
C ASN A 709 -2.81 44.06 -10.51
N SER A 710 -2.12 43.34 -9.62
CA SER A 710 -0.66 43.18 -9.62
C SER A 710 -0.09 42.40 -10.82
N PHE A 711 -0.91 41.62 -11.54
CA PHE A 711 -0.45 40.76 -12.63
C PHE A 711 0.15 41.58 -13.80
N CYS A 712 1.43 41.38 -14.07
CA CYS A 712 2.19 42.11 -15.10
C CYS A 712 2.94 41.14 -16.02
N PHE A 713 2.97 41.45 -17.31
CA PHE A 713 3.72 40.71 -18.33
C PHE A 713 4.38 41.73 -19.28
N GLY A 714 5.66 41.51 -19.60
CA GLY A 714 6.47 42.47 -20.35
C GLY A 714 6.91 43.70 -19.54
N LYS A 715 8.18 44.11 -19.73
CA LYS A 715 8.65 45.45 -19.36
C LYS A 715 8.61 46.36 -20.58
N GLN A 716 8.60 47.67 -20.33
CA GLN A 716 8.76 48.69 -21.36
C GLN A 716 10.09 48.50 -22.10
N GLU A 717 10.06 48.52 -23.44
CA GLU A 717 11.21 48.95 -24.23
C GLU A 717 11.19 50.48 -24.36
N HIS A 718 12.36 51.10 -24.52
CA HIS A 718 12.53 52.55 -24.40
C HIS A 718 12.02 53.34 -25.62
N GLU A 719 11.26 54.41 -25.37
CA GLU A 719 11.36 55.60 -26.22
C GLU A 719 12.56 56.47 -25.79
N ASN A 720 13.18 57.14 -26.77
CA ASN A 720 14.42 57.90 -26.58
C ASN A 720 14.16 59.30 -26.01
N GLY A 721 15.02 59.78 -25.09
CA GLY A 721 14.70 60.95 -24.25
C GLY A 721 15.80 61.97 -23.94
N THR A 722 16.99 61.90 -24.57
CA THR A 722 18.03 62.97 -24.70
C THR A 722 18.55 63.74 -23.47
N CYS A 723 19.89 63.83 -23.36
CA CYS A 723 20.70 64.63 -22.41
C CYS A 723 20.75 64.15 -20.95
#